data_AF-A0A9P1D0Z9-F1
#
_entry.id   AF-A0A9P1D0Z9-F1
#
_cell.length_a   1.000
_cell.length_b   1.000
_cell.length_c   1.000
_cell.angle_alpha   90.00
_cell.angle_beta   90.00
_cell.angle_gamma   90.00
#
_symmetry.space_group_name_H-M   'P 1'
#
loop_
_entity.id
_entity.type
_entity.pdbx_description
1 polymer ?
#
loop_
_entity_poly.entity_id
_entity_poly.type
_entity_poly.pdbx_seq_one_letter_code
_entity_poly.pdbx_strand_id
1 'polypeptide(L)'
;FLTASGVSVLPGDLSQLPTAAPIWGLARALRAERPDLKVAVMDVEKLELEQLQSLLPLSSVDPELAQRTASALAPRLVDATGQMPEATKASFEGCHVLSGGTGALGLVFATWMAERGATHLALMSRSGRVTDESLNGLFDKVQKLAEVSVLKGDIAKQEDVLNVMQQAGKLGSVKGLWHAAGILDDHLMADLEREHLEQVLLPKMDGTLHLHNNAKDLKLDLSHFVLFSSVASMLGTAGQGNYCAANAFLDTFAAYRRQMDLPAVSVQWGPWAEVGMAARAGTSESVVLRIALAEGLQAMETILGAQVSSHLGAYVGVARIKWKSYLAQMPKLPSFLENFQQYAPKDAKKGGLVAKGAAPSRDLVRSGIENVLKEVLGDDSLEDFSSPLMDMGLDSLAAVEFRNRVQASFEGVRLSSTVMFDYPTVADLTDFILSQFAPDDADDQLLAGGDLSATREPLTMLGIAGRYPGMSAQNDVSEFWSFLLSGRDPISEIPIERFDVDELYDEDRGVPGKVYVREGGFIPGVEEFDAAFFGIAEPEARSMDTHQRLQTETAYESFYNSGFTKETLANVECGVFMGCCTLTGITVEYEDIGPFTNIGSGLSGMSGRISHALGLRGPCFTIDTACSSTLVAMDCAVQASRLGRQELACVAGTNLQLRTDMWVGFCKMTGLAGDGRCKTFDASADGFGRSEGSGAVILRLRAAAGAKGETALTLTRGSCVNQDGRSATITAPSGPAQQRALQNSLRDSELSALEVSLVECHGTGTALGDPIEVGAQEKIYGKDRADQDQLILAASKSVIAHLEGAAGVAGITKLVKMLEHKTVPPNLHLKKLNPNIDLSNFACCIPDKLMDWKVAGSRCAGISSFGFSGTNSHVNLQEAPDSELDATLQQLAERPMMTWSRTDLSYKDWAKQLWWGISWQSVASPTETSVAAEDWLVLGGGQTVADAAAKVLPKATVVGMDRLASAAEVDKLLSEQSWSCLVFAEALQAEDATLEGPTLAALLRLVQGLTSRPAIKLALLTSGAQSAVSGESMARGVLGAAVWGFGRSVRLEVPHVQLKTIDLPADQSLAELLPVEAPLQGAGMELAGLNTWSSDEERAAEQAEVAYIAGERSVPRLRVTPVPAGTKKLQRLGSNFFGGVGDPENPLIYRYLGVEPINIFMLIGS
;
A
#
# COMPACT_ATOMS: atom_id res chain seq x y z
N PHE A 1 -1.37 -1.78 -34.63
CA PHE A 1 -2.56 -1.01 -35.01
C PHE A 1 -2.14 0.34 -35.57
N LEU A 2 -2.75 0.76 -36.68
CA LEU A 2 -2.55 2.08 -37.27
C LEU A 2 -3.85 2.86 -37.14
N THR A 3 -3.78 4.05 -36.55
CA THR A 3 -4.93 4.93 -36.36
C THR A 3 -4.65 6.30 -36.99
N ALA A 4 -5.72 7.05 -37.25
CA ALA A 4 -5.63 8.45 -37.60
C ALA A 4 -6.62 9.22 -36.72
N SER A 5 -6.21 10.35 -36.15
CA SER A 5 -7.01 11.13 -35.20
C SER A 5 -7.51 10.29 -34.00
N GLY A 6 -6.75 9.28 -33.59
CA GLY A 6 -7.10 8.38 -32.49
C GLY A 6 -6.73 8.91 -31.11
N VAL A 7 -5.84 9.90 -31.02
CA VAL A 7 -5.35 10.46 -29.76
C VAL A 7 -4.97 11.93 -29.92
N SER A 8 -5.21 12.73 -28.88
CA SER A 8 -4.77 14.13 -28.82
C SER A 8 -3.36 14.21 -28.27
N VAL A 9 -2.42 14.76 -29.04
CA VAL A 9 -1.02 14.91 -28.63
C VAL A 9 -0.61 16.38 -28.54
N LEU A 10 -0.95 17.16 -29.56
CA LEU A 10 -0.78 18.61 -29.62
C LEU A 10 -2.14 19.32 -29.65
N PRO A 11 -2.21 20.60 -29.24
CA PRO A 11 -3.40 21.42 -29.42
C PRO A 11 -3.78 21.51 -30.91
N GLY A 12 -5.02 21.12 -31.24
CA GLY A 12 -5.56 21.19 -32.61
C GLY A 12 -5.48 19.88 -33.41
N ASP A 13 -4.94 18.80 -32.82
CA ASP A 13 -4.77 17.50 -33.50
C ASP A 13 -6.08 16.77 -33.87
N LEU A 14 -7.20 17.11 -33.22
CA LEU A 14 -8.46 16.38 -33.35
C LEU A 14 -9.47 17.24 -34.12
N SER A 15 -9.26 17.36 -35.42
CA SER A 15 -10.21 18.04 -36.33
C SER A 15 -11.45 17.20 -36.63
N GLN A 16 -11.43 15.90 -36.32
CA GLN A 16 -12.51 14.94 -36.55
C GLN A 16 -12.84 14.17 -35.27
N LEU A 17 -14.03 13.52 -35.27
CA LEU A 17 -14.45 12.69 -34.16
C LEU A 17 -13.46 11.53 -33.95
N PRO A 18 -12.99 11.27 -32.72
CA PRO A 18 -11.91 10.31 -32.47
C PRO A 18 -12.42 8.86 -32.43
N THR A 19 -12.97 8.37 -33.55
CA THR A 19 -13.55 7.02 -33.64
C THR A 19 -12.53 5.90 -33.47
N ALA A 20 -11.24 6.20 -33.63
CA ALA A 20 -10.14 5.25 -33.46
C ALA A 20 -9.59 5.18 -32.01
N ALA A 21 -10.01 6.08 -31.10
CA ALA A 21 -9.56 6.08 -29.71
C ALA A 21 -9.83 4.77 -28.94
N PRO A 22 -10.95 4.05 -29.15
CA PRO A 22 -11.18 2.76 -28.48
C PRO A 22 -10.08 1.72 -28.73
N ILE A 23 -9.43 1.74 -29.90
CA ILE A 23 -8.35 0.81 -30.26
C ILE A 23 -7.15 0.97 -29.32
N TRP A 24 -6.89 2.19 -28.86
CA TRP A 24 -5.80 2.48 -27.92
C TRP A 24 -6.04 1.84 -26.55
N GLY A 25 -7.26 1.98 -26.01
CA GLY A 25 -7.66 1.31 -24.77
C GLY A 25 -7.61 -0.20 -24.88
N LEU A 26 -8.11 -0.76 -26.00
CA LEU A 26 -8.07 -2.19 -26.28
C LEU A 26 -6.63 -2.72 -26.35
N ALA A 27 -5.73 -2.00 -27.03
CA ALA A 27 -4.33 -2.40 -27.16
C ALA A 27 -3.59 -2.39 -25.81
N ARG A 28 -3.90 -1.44 -24.91
CA ARG A 28 -3.38 -1.42 -23.54
C ARG A 28 -3.82 -2.65 -22.75
N ALA A 29 -5.11 -2.97 -22.79
CA ALA A 29 -5.64 -4.18 -22.15
C ALA A 29 -5.02 -5.47 -22.74
N LEU A 30 -4.83 -5.53 -24.06
CA LEU A 30 -4.22 -6.68 -24.74
C LEU A 30 -2.76 -6.89 -24.31
N ARG A 31 -1.98 -5.81 -24.15
CA ARG A 31 -0.61 -5.90 -23.61
C ARG A 31 -0.57 -6.34 -22.16
N ALA A 32 -1.54 -5.90 -21.35
CA ALA A 32 -1.66 -6.34 -19.96
C ALA A 32 -2.05 -7.83 -19.85
N GLU A 33 -2.93 -8.31 -20.75
CA GLU A 33 -3.37 -9.70 -20.78
C GLU A 33 -2.33 -10.65 -21.41
N ARG A 34 -1.62 -10.20 -22.44
CA ARG A 34 -0.65 -10.99 -23.23
C ARG A 34 0.67 -10.24 -23.41
N PRO A 35 1.53 -10.18 -22.37
CA PRO A 35 2.83 -9.51 -22.44
C PRO A 35 3.80 -10.11 -23.46
N ASP A 36 3.54 -11.35 -23.89
CA ASP A 36 4.29 -12.06 -24.94
C ASP A 36 4.01 -11.52 -26.35
N LEU A 37 2.88 -10.83 -26.56
CA LEU A 37 2.54 -10.21 -27.84
C LEU A 37 3.13 -8.80 -27.95
N LYS A 38 3.90 -8.56 -29.01
CA LYS A 38 4.40 -7.23 -29.36
C LYS A 38 3.29 -6.41 -30.03
N VAL A 39 2.46 -5.76 -29.22
CA VAL A 39 1.33 -4.95 -29.70
C VAL A 39 1.69 -3.47 -29.69
N ALA A 40 1.85 -2.88 -30.88
CA ALA A 40 2.04 -1.44 -31.04
C ALA A 40 0.79 -0.75 -31.59
N VAL A 41 0.55 0.50 -31.19
CA VAL A 41 -0.44 1.41 -31.80
C VAL A 41 0.30 2.67 -32.25
N MET A 42 0.09 3.06 -33.51
CA MET A 42 0.67 4.28 -34.07
C MET A 42 -0.44 5.15 -34.66
N ASP A 43 -0.48 6.42 -34.26
CA ASP A 43 -1.41 7.40 -34.82
C ASP A 43 -0.69 8.32 -35.82
N VAL A 44 -1.23 8.43 -37.04
CA VAL A 44 -0.66 9.23 -38.13
C VAL A 44 -1.70 10.21 -38.67
N GLU A 45 -1.27 11.42 -39.04
CA GLU A 45 -2.16 12.43 -39.66
C GLU A 45 -2.55 12.03 -41.10
N LYS A 46 -1.61 11.43 -41.83
CA LYS A 46 -1.79 10.88 -43.18
C LYS A 46 -0.97 9.61 -43.33
N LEU A 47 -1.53 8.57 -43.96
CA LEU A 47 -0.84 7.30 -44.14
C LEU A 47 0.13 7.37 -45.34
N GLU A 48 1.42 7.59 -45.07
CA GLU A 48 2.48 7.51 -46.08
C GLU A 48 3.45 6.37 -45.73
N LEU A 49 3.85 5.57 -46.72
CA LEU A 49 4.66 4.35 -46.51
C LEU A 49 6.02 4.65 -45.87
N GLU A 50 6.61 5.79 -46.22
CA GLU A 50 7.90 6.28 -45.72
C GLU A 50 7.85 6.57 -44.21
N GLN A 51 6.72 7.07 -43.72
CA GLN A 51 6.52 7.34 -42.29
C GLN A 51 6.41 6.04 -41.49
N LEU A 52 5.71 5.03 -42.04
CA LEU A 52 5.59 3.71 -41.41
C LEU A 52 6.95 3.02 -41.26
N GLN A 53 7.80 3.10 -42.28
CA GLN A 53 9.16 2.54 -42.23
C GLN A 53 9.99 3.16 -41.10
N SER A 54 9.82 4.46 -40.84
CA SER A 54 10.52 5.15 -39.75
C SER A 54 9.99 4.84 -38.35
N LEU A 55 8.69 4.53 -38.23
CA LEU A 55 8.01 4.28 -36.95
C LEU A 55 8.14 2.83 -36.48
N LEU A 56 8.24 1.87 -37.39
CA LEU A 56 8.31 0.44 -37.05
C LEU A 56 9.49 0.09 -36.11
N PRO A 57 10.73 0.56 -36.34
CA PRO A 57 11.84 0.33 -35.40
C PRO A 57 11.58 0.93 -34.02
N LEU A 58 11.00 2.12 -33.95
CA LEU A 58 10.69 2.84 -32.70
C LEU A 58 9.65 2.07 -31.86
N SER A 59 8.73 1.36 -32.51
CA SER A 59 7.66 0.62 -31.82
C SER A 59 8.11 -0.56 -30.97
N SER A 60 9.36 -1.01 -31.16
CA SER A 60 10.00 -2.02 -30.33
C SER A 60 10.38 -1.50 -28.94
N VAL A 61 10.55 -0.18 -28.80
CA VAL A 61 10.86 0.51 -27.54
C VAL A 61 9.60 1.14 -26.96
N ASP A 62 8.84 1.85 -27.79
CA ASP A 62 7.63 2.57 -27.43
C ASP A 62 6.41 1.99 -28.17
N PRO A 63 5.55 1.20 -27.50
CA PRO A 63 4.43 0.52 -28.15
C PRO A 63 3.25 1.46 -28.46
N GLU A 64 3.35 2.74 -28.11
CA GLU A 64 2.38 3.80 -28.40
C GLU A 64 3.12 4.98 -29.02
N LEU A 65 2.79 5.29 -30.27
CA LEU A 65 3.45 6.35 -31.02
C LEU A 65 2.41 7.25 -31.69
N ALA A 66 2.71 8.53 -31.78
CA ALA A 66 1.96 9.48 -32.58
C ALA A 66 2.92 10.27 -33.45
N GLN A 67 2.75 10.19 -34.76
CA GLN A 67 3.48 11.04 -35.70
C GLN A 67 2.73 12.36 -35.81
N ARG A 68 3.38 13.44 -35.37
CA ARG A 68 2.92 14.83 -35.57
C ARG A 68 4.10 15.61 -36.07
N THR A 69 3.92 16.38 -37.15
CA THR A 69 5.06 17.05 -37.81
C THR A 69 6.14 16.05 -38.26
N ALA A 70 7.42 16.44 -38.34
CA ALA A 70 8.54 15.58 -38.72
C ALA A 70 9.08 14.69 -37.56
N SER A 71 8.31 14.53 -36.47
CA SER A 71 8.76 13.86 -35.25
C SER A 71 7.75 12.83 -34.75
N ALA A 72 8.26 11.70 -34.25
CA ALA A 72 7.48 10.71 -33.54
C ALA A 72 7.42 11.05 -32.05
N LEU A 73 6.21 11.01 -31.47
CA LEU A 73 5.94 11.32 -30.07
C LEU A 73 5.46 10.06 -29.34
N ALA A 74 5.90 9.85 -28.09
CA ALA A 74 5.47 8.74 -27.24
C ALA A 74 4.95 9.26 -25.88
N PRO A 75 3.96 8.59 -25.25
CA PRO A 75 3.40 9.02 -23.98
C PRO A 75 4.27 8.59 -22.80
N ARG A 76 4.31 9.42 -21.77
CA ARG A 76 4.89 9.15 -20.44
C ARG A 76 3.89 9.51 -19.36
N LEU A 77 3.71 8.63 -18.39
CA LEU A 77 2.93 8.93 -17.21
C LEU A 77 3.72 9.91 -16.33
N VAL A 78 3.06 10.94 -15.81
CA VAL A 78 3.65 11.95 -14.92
C VAL A 78 2.79 12.12 -13.67
N ASP A 79 3.44 12.35 -12.53
CA ASP A 79 2.80 12.82 -11.31
C ASP A 79 2.38 14.28 -11.49
N ALA A 80 1.09 14.54 -11.41
CA ALA A 80 0.50 15.86 -11.61
C ALA A 80 0.17 16.57 -10.30
N THR A 81 0.50 15.99 -9.14
CA THR A 81 0.09 16.48 -7.82
C THR A 81 0.55 17.91 -7.57
N GLY A 82 1.81 18.23 -7.90
CA GLY A 82 2.35 19.59 -7.73
C GLY A 82 1.79 20.65 -8.70
N GLN A 83 1.00 20.25 -9.69
CA GLN A 83 0.37 21.16 -10.67
C GLN A 83 -1.10 21.47 -10.32
N MET A 84 -1.67 20.77 -9.34
CA MET A 84 -3.05 20.97 -8.93
C MET A 84 -3.17 22.15 -7.97
N PRO A 85 -4.03 23.14 -8.25
CA PRO A 85 -4.29 24.23 -7.32
C PRO A 85 -5.02 23.73 -6.07
N GLU A 86 -5.02 24.53 -5.00
CA GLU A 86 -5.89 24.29 -3.87
C GLU A 86 -7.37 24.23 -4.31
N ALA A 87 -8.15 23.36 -3.65
CA ALA A 87 -9.57 23.22 -3.93
C ALA A 87 -10.27 24.57 -3.76
N THR A 88 -10.89 25.05 -4.83
CA THR A 88 -11.72 26.26 -4.79
C THR A 88 -13.18 25.86 -4.85
N LYS A 89 -14.02 26.57 -4.10
CA LYS A 89 -15.44 26.24 -3.98
C LYS A 89 -16.15 26.51 -5.32
N ALA A 90 -16.43 25.45 -6.08
CA ALA A 90 -17.22 25.53 -7.30
C ALA A 90 -18.69 25.86 -6.98
N SER A 91 -19.34 26.68 -7.81
CA SER A 91 -20.76 27.01 -7.74
C SER A 91 -21.51 26.28 -8.88
N PHE A 92 -22.67 25.72 -8.58
CA PHE A 92 -23.48 24.93 -9.53
C PHE A 92 -24.84 25.53 -9.84
N GLU A 93 -24.93 26.86 -9.94
CA GLU A 93 -26.20 27.54 -10.20
C GLU A 93 -26.83 27.09 -11.56
N GLY A 94 -28.10 26.69 -11.52
CA GLY A 94 -28.86 26.24 -12.69
C GLY A 94 -29.22 24.76 -12.68
N CYS A 95 -29.59 24.24 -13.85
CA CYS A 95 -29.99 22.84 -14.01
C CYS A 95 -28.81 21.95 -14.44
N HIS A 96 -28.60 20.83 -13.74
CA HIS A 96 -27.59 19.83 -14.09
C HIS A 96 -28.22 18.48 -14.41
N VAL A 97 -27.81 17.88 -15.52
CA VAL A 97 -28.28 16.56 -15.96
C VAL A 97 -27.21 15.51 -15.65
N LEU A 98 -27.60 14.46 -14.91
CA LEU A 98 -26.72 13.36 -14.54
C LEU A 98 -27.21 12.06 -15.18
N SER A 99 -26.44 11.50 -16.12
CA SER A 99 -26.70 10.14 -16.62
C SER A 99 -26.14 9.10 -15.65
N GLY A 100 -26.90 8.05 -15.36
CA GLY A 100 -26.59 7.18 -14.22
C GLY A 100 -26.89 7.87 -12.88
N GLY A 101 -27.73 8.91 -12.90
CA GLY A 101 -27.99 9.80 -11.76
C GLY A 101 -28.66 9.12 -10.57
N THR A 102 -29.31 7.97 -10.76
CA THR A 102 -29.87 7.16 -9.66
C THR A 102 -28.91 6.08 -9.15
N GLY A 103 -27.70 5.99 -9.71
CA GLY A 103 -26.63 5.14 -9.18
C GLY A 103 -25.91 5.82 -8.02
N ALA A 104 -25.10 5.06 -7.28
CA ALA A 104 -24.46 5.54 -6.05
C ALA A 104 -23.62 6.81 -6.26
N LEU A 105 -22.69 6.81 -7.23
CA LEU A 105 -21.90 8.02 -7.57
C LEU A 105 -22.78 9.15 -8.11
N GLY A 106 -23.84 8.82 -8.88
CA GLY A 106 -24.79 9.82 -9.37
C GLY A 106 -25.46 10.59 -8.23
N LEU A 107 -25.93 9.89 -7.19
CA LEU A 107 -26.57 10.50 -6.03
C LEU A 107 -25.60 11.24 -5.11
N VAL A 108 -24.37 10.75 -4.97
CA VAL A 108 -23.29 11.43 -4.25
C VAL A 108 -22.99 12.79 -4.88
N PHE A 109 -22.72 12.81 -6.18
CA PHE A 109 -22.44 14.06 -6.90
C PHE A 109 -23.66 14.97 -6.99
N ALA A 110 -24.87 14.42 -7.10
CA ALA A 110 -26.11 15.20 -7.01
C ALA A 110 -26.25 15.90 -5.66
N THR A 111 -26.00 15.19 -4.56
CA THR A 111 -26.02 15.76 -3.19
C THR A 111 -24.96 16.85 -3.05
N TRP A 112 -23.73 16.56 -3.47
CA TRP A 112 -22.60 17.49 -3.40
C TRP A 112 -22.84 18.77 -4.20
N MET A 113 -23.45 18.66 -5.38
CA MET A 113 -23.87 19.81 -6.19
C MET A 113 -25.00 20.62 -5.53
N ALA A 114 -25.99 19.94 -4.94
CA ALA A 114 -27.08 20.60 -4.22
C ALA A 114 -26.57 21.43 -3.03
N GLU A 115 -25.60 20.89 -2.26
CA GLU A 115 -24.92 21.61 -1.17
C GLU A 115 -24.13 22.85 -1.66
N ARG A 116 -23.86 22.94 -2.97
CA ARG A 116 -23.08 24.01 -3.63
C ARG A 116 -23.91 24.86 -4.58
N GLY A 117 -25.23 24.87 -4.39
CA GLY A 117 -26.13 25.83 -5.03
C GLY A 117 -26.80 25.35 -6.32
N ALA A 118 -26.74 24.06 -6.65
CA ALA A 118 -27.56 23.52 -7.72
C ALA A 118 -29.05 23.63 -7.38
N THR A 119 -29.80 24.34 -8.23
CA THR A 119 -31.22 24.60 -8.01
C THR A 119 -32.09 23.47 -8.55
N HIS A 120 -31.72 22.90 -9.70
CA HIS A 120 -32.44 21.79 -10.33
C HIS A 120 -31.50 20.65 -10.74
N LEU A 121 -31.87 19.42 -10.40
CA LEU A 121 -31.10 18.22 -10.73
C LEU A 121 -31.97 17.23 -11.51
N ALA A 122 -31.57 16.91 -12.74
CA ALA A 122 -32.22 15.93 -13.59
C ALA A 122 -31.43 14.61 -13.57
N LEU A 123 -31.94 13.61 -12.84
CA LEU A 123 -31.31 12.30 -12.67
C LEU A 123 -31.85 11.33 -13.72
N MET A 124 -31.06 11.02 -14.75
CA MET A 124 -31.45 10.10 -15.81
C MET A 124 -31.09 8.66 -15.45
N SER A 125 -32.07 7.75 -15.57
CA SER A 125 -31.85 6.30 -15.44
C SER A 125 -32.85 5.48 -16.26
N ARG A 126 -32.48 4.24 -16.59
CA ARG A 126 -33.35 3.31 -17.35
C ARG A 126 -34.67 3.00 -16.63
N SER A 127 -34.65 2.98 -15.29
CA SER A 127 -35.81 2.70 -14.46
C SER A 127 -36.70 3.92 -14.23
N GLY A 128 -36.16 5.14 -14.32
CA GLY A 128 -36.87 6.37 -13.93
C GLY A 128 -37.17 6.47 -12.43
N ARG A 129 -36.49 5.67 -11.60
CA ARG A 129 -36.60 5.67 -10.13
C ARG A 129 -35.31 5.15 -9.49
N VAL A 130 -35.05 5.53 -8.24
CA VAL A 130 -34.02 4.87 -7.43
C VAL A 130 -34.52 3.46 -7.09
N THR A 131 -33.80 2.44 -7.54
CA THR A 131 -34.20 1.03 -7.37
C THR A 131 -33.47 0.33 -6.23
N ASP A 132 -32.35 0.89 -5.80
CA ASP A 132 -31.53 0.35 -4.72
C ASP A 132 -31.95 1.01 -3.41
N GLU A 133 -32.53 0.23 -2.50
CA GLU A 133 -33.07 0.73 -1.24
C GLU A 133 -31.98 1.32 -0.32
N SER A 134 -30.74 0.85 -0.45
CA SER A 134 -29.60 1.39 0.32
C SER A 134 -29.31 2.86 -0.01
N LEU A 135 -29.72 3.32 -1.19
CA LEU A 135 -29.48 4.67 -1.67
C LEU A 135 -30.60 5.67 -1.33
N ASN A 136 -31.69 5.20 -0.70
CA ASN A 136 -32.83 6.05 -0.35
C ASN A 136 -32.42 7.20 0.59
N GLY A 137 -31.53 6.96 1.55
CA GLY A 137 -31.04 8.01 2.45
C GLY A 137 -30.32 9.16 1.72
N LEU A 138 -29.49 8.82 0.71
CA LEU A 138 -28.82 9.81 -0.15
C LEU A 138 -29.83 10.54 -1.05
N PHE A 139 -30.80 9.81 -1.59
CA PHE A 139 -31.85 10.40 -2.42
C PHE A 139 -32.73 11.38 -1.64
N ASP A 140 -33.17 11.01 -0.43
CA ASP A 140 -33.94 11.88 0.47
C ASP A 140 -33.13 13.13 0.85
N LYS A 141 -31.81 12.99 1.04
CA LYS A 141 -30.93 14.12 1.34
C LYS A 141 -30.88 15.10 0.16
N VAL A 142 -30.70 14.63 -1.07
CA VAL A 142 -30.66 15.54 -2.23
C VAL A 142 -32.02 16.21 -2.51
N GLN A 143 -33.14 15.51 -2.30
CA GLN A 143 -34.48 16.09 -2.44
C GLN A 143 -34.77 17.21 -1.44
N LYS A 144 -34.12 17.22 -0.28
CA LYS A 144 -34.24 18.30 0.71
C LYS A 144 -33.41 19.54 0.34
N LEU A 145 -32.41 19.38 -0.52
CA LEU A 145 -31.43 20.41 -0.84
C LEU A 145 -31.67 21.08 -2.20
N ALA A 146 -32.26 20.37 -3.17
CA ALA A 146 -32.53 20.87 -4.52
C ALA A 146 -33.83 20.27 -5.10
N GLU A 147 -34.34 20.86 -6.19
CA GLU A 147 -35.46 20.27 -6.93
C GLU A 147 -34.95 19.14 -7.83
N VAL A 148 -35.32 17.90 -7.49
CA VAL A 148 -34.82 16.69 -8.16
C VAL A 148 -35.91 16.07 -9.03
N SER A 149 -35.63 15.92 -10.32
CA SER A 149 -36.47 15.17 -11.27
C SER A 149 -35.76 13.90 -11.70
N VAL A 150 -36.37 12.74 -11.40
CA VAL A 150 -35.86 11.45 -11.90
C VAL A 150 -36.52 11.14 -13.24
N LEU A 151 -35.72 11.10 -14.30
CA LEU A 151 -36.20 10.98 -15.67
C LEU A 151 -35.84 9.60 -16.24
N LYS A 152 -36.85 8.92 -16.78
CA LYS A 152 -36.65 7.63 -17.44
C LYS A 152 -36.02 7.83 -18.80
N GLY A 153 -34.88 7.17 -19.05
CA GLY A 153 -34.27 7.12 -20.37
C GLY A 153 -33.00 6.27 -20.39
N ASP A 154 -32.72 5.69 -21.55
CA ASP A 154 -31.46 5.00 -21.82
C ASP A 154 -30.48 5.93 -22.52
N ILE A 155 -29.29 6.12 -21.94
CA ILE A 155 -28.26 7.02 -22.48
C ILE A 155 -27.76 6.53 -23.86
N ALA A 156 -27.84 5.23 -24.12
CA ALA A 156 -27.51 4.63 -25.41
C ALA A 156 -28.57 4.89 -26.51
N LYS A 157 -29.66 5.60 -26.21
CA LYS A 157 -30.71 5.93 -27.19
C LYS A 157 -30.83 7.45 -27.38
N GLN A 158 -30.55 7.92 -28.60
CA GLN A 158 -30.61 9.34 -28.96
C GLN A 158 -31.95 10.01 -28.59
N GLU A 159 -33.08 9.35 -28.87
CA GLU A 159 -34.42 9.89 -28.59
C GLU A 159 -34.68 10.07 -27.08
N ASP A 160 -34.22 9.13 -26.26
CA ASP A 160 -34.36 9.20 -24.80
C ASP A 160 -33.53 10.37 -24.24
N VAL A 161 -32.30 10.54 -24.72
CA VAL A 161 -31.42 11.65 -24.32
C VAL A 161 -32.02 13.00 -24.71
N LEU A 162 -32.55 13.13 -25.94
CA LEU A 162 -33.24 14.34 -26.38
C LEU A 162 -34.44 14.66 -25.47
N ASN A 163 -35.27 13.66 -25.18
CA ASN A 163 -36.45 13.81 -24.32
C ASN A 163 -36.07 14.25 -22.90
N VAL A 164 -35.02 13.67 -22.33
CA VAL A 164 -34.50 14.03 -21.01
C VAL A 164 -33.96 15.47 -21.00
N MET A 165 -33.17 15.86 -22.01
CA MET A 165 -32.60 17.21 -22.09
C MET A 165 -33.67 18.28 -22.32
N GLN A 166 -34.70 17.99 -23.11
CA GLN A 166 -35.85 18.89 -23.28
C GLN A 166 -36.65 19.04 -21.99
N GLN A 167 -36.81 17.96 -21.21
CA GLN A 167 -37.48 18.02 -19.90
C GLN A 167 -36.64 18.79 -18.89
N ALA A 168 -35.33 18.57 -18.84
CA ALA A 168 -34.41 19.35 -18.00
C ALA A 168 -34.45 20.85 -18.34
N GLY A 169 -34.52 21.20 -19.63
CA GLY A 169 -34.67 22.57 -20.08
C GLY A 169 -35.97 23.26 -19.64
N LYS A 170 -37.01 22.49 -19.27
CA LYS A 170 -38.24 23.04 -18.67
C LYS A 170 -38.08 23.34 -17.17
N LEU A 171 -37.15 22.66 -16.49
CA LEU A 171 -36.85 22.88 -15.08
C LEU A 171 -35.97 24.13 -14.88
N GLY A 172 -35.05 24.38 -15.82
CA GLY A 172 -34.23 25.58 -15.81
C GLY A 172 -33.19 25.57 -16.93
N SER A 173 -32.35 26.61 -16.98
CA SER A 173 -31.22 26.65 -17.91
C SER A 173 -30.26 25.51 -17.59
N VAL A 174 -30.08 24.57 -18.51
CA VAL A 174 -29.13 23.47 -18.36
C VAL A 174 -27.71 24.02 -18.44
N LYS A 175 -26.97 23.96 -17.34
CA LYS A 175 -25.59 24.48 -17.19
C LYS A 175 -24.53 23.39 -17.09
N GLY A 176 -24.92 22.15 -16.77
CA GLY A 176 -23.95 21.06 -16.76
C GLY A 176 -24.51 19.70 -17.15
N LEU A 177 -23.67 18.93 -17.86
CA LEU A 177 -23.91 17.54 -18.21
C LEU A 177 -22.85 16.66 -17.51
N TRP A 178 -23.29 15.69 -16.74
CA TRP A 178 -22.45 14.79 -15.95
C TRP A 178 -22.70 13.34 -16.35
N HIS A 179 -21.70 12.72 -16.95
CA HIS A 179 -21.83 11.40 -17.55
C HIS A 179 -21.21 10.31 -16.66
N ALA A 180 -21.99 9.81 -15.70
CA ALA A 180 -21.59 8.73 -14.80
C ALA A 180 -22.15 7.35 -15.19
N ALA A 181 -22.83 7.24 -16.33
CA ALA A 181 -23.38 5.96 -16.79
C ALA A 181 -22.26 5.02 -17.25
N GLY A 182 -22.40 3.74 -16.93
CA GLY A 182 -21.45 2.69 -17.29
C GLY A 182 -21.93 1.32 -16.80
N ILE A 183 -21.48 0.28 -17.48
CA ILE A 183 -21.71 -1.12 -17.16
C ILE A 183 -20.35 -1.82 -17.27
N LEU A 184 -20.08 -2.77 -16.37
CA LEU A 184 -18.93 -3.68 -16.48
C LEU A 184 -19.40 -5.00 -17.07
N ASP A 185 -18.56 -5.61 -17.91
CA ASP A 185 -18.81 -6.90 -18.53
C ASP A 185 -17.45 -7.51 -18.89
N ASP A 186 -16.72 -7.94 -17.85
CA ASP A 186 -15.31 -8.27 -17.94
C ASP A 186 -15.11 -9.65 -18.58
N HIS A 187 -14.35 -9.69 -19.66
CA HIS A 187 -14.02 -10.89 -20.42
C HIS A 187 -12.57 -10.81 -20.94
N LEU A 188 -11.85 -11.94 -20.92
CA LEU A 188 -10.57 -12.06 -21.62
C LEU A 188 -10.76 -11.82 -23.12
N MET A 189 -9.74 -11.31 -23.79
CA MET A 189 -9.81 -10.98 -25.22
C MET A 189 -10.20 -12.19 -26.09
N ALA A 190 -9.85 -13.40 -25.67
CA ALA A 190 -10.20 -14.64 -26.37
C ALA A 190 -11.70 -14.99 -26.28
N ASP A 191 -12.38 -14.52 -25.23
CA ASP A 191 -13.78 -14.83 -24.92
C ASP A 191 -14.72 -13.63 -25.17
N LEU A 192 -14.16 -12.52 -25.68
CA LEU A 192 -14.88 -11.27 -25.88
C LEU A 192 -15.71 -11.29 -27.18
N GLU A 193 -16.98 -11.66 -27.06
CA GLU A 193 -17.96 -11.57 -28.15
C GLU A 193 -18.47 -10.14 -28.39
N ARG A 194 -19.17 -9.94 -29.52
CA ARG A 194 -19.67 -8.62 -29.96
C ARG A 194 -20.64 -8.02 -28.94
N GLU A 195 -21.49 -8.85 -28.37
CA GLU A 195 -22.53 -8.48 -27.42
C GLU A 195 -21.93 -7.86 -26.15
N HIS A 196 -20.84 -8.44 -25.62
CA HIS A 196 -20.11 -7.94 -24.45
C HIS A 196 -19.41 -6.59 -24.74
N LEU A 197 -18.93 -6.40 -25.97
CA LEU A 197 -18.37 -5.13 -26.42
C LEU A 197 -19.45 -4.05 -26.50
N GLU A 198 -20.56 -4.33 -27.20
CA GLU A 198 -21.65 -3.39 -27.40
C GLU A 198 -22.26 -2.94 -26.06
N GLN A 199 -22.46 -3.87 -25.12
CA GLN A 199 -23.04 -3.59 -23.81
C GLN A 199 -22.25 -2.54 -23.01
N VAL A 200 -20.92 -2.53 -23.14
CA VAL A 200 -20.03 -1.60 -22.42
C VAL A 200 -19.77 -0.31 -23.22
N LEU A 201 -19.61 -0.42 -24.54
CA LEU A 201 -19.30 0.71 -25.42
C LEU A 201 -20.49 1.64 -25.60
N LEU A 202 -21.69 1.12 -25.86
CA LEU A 202 -22.90 1.90 -26.15
C LEU A 202 -23.20 2.98 -25.09
N PRO A 203 -23.26 2.68 -23.77
CA PRO A 203 -23.60 3.70 -22.79
C PRO A 203 -22.51 4.79 -22.66
N LYS A 204 -21.25 4.49 -22.98
CA LYS A 204 -20.11 5.41 -22.86
C LYS A 204 -19.88 6.22 -24.14
N MET A 205 -19.75 5.54 -25.28
CA MET A 205 -19.43 6.15 -26.56
C MET A 205 -20.64 6.85 -27.17
N ASP A 206 -21.65 6.07 -27.58
CA ASP A 206 -22.88 6.60 -28.16
C ASP A 206 -23.59 7.51 -27.17
N GLY A 207 -23.62 7.16 -25.89
CA GLY A 207 -24.14 8.02 -24.83
C GLY A 207 -23.50 9.40 -24.77
N THR A 208 -22.17 9.48 -24.90
CA THR A 208 -21.45 10.76 -24.94
C THR A 208 -21.75 11.54 -26.23
N LEU A 209 -21.83 10.86 -27.37
CA LEU A 209 -22.22 11.48 -28.64
C LEU A 209 -23.64 12.03 -28.60
N HIS A 210 -24.57 11.28 -28.01
CA HIS A 210 -25.96 11.73 -27.84
C HIS A 210 -26.02 12.99 -26.99
N LEU A 211 -25.30 13.04 -25.86
CA LEU A 211 -25.21 14.24 -25.03
C LEU A 211 -24.62 15.42 -25.80
N HIS A 212 -23.56 15.19 -26.59
CA HIS A 212 -22.93 16.26 -27.37
C HIS A 212 -23.84 16.80 -28.48
N ASN A 213 -24.39 15.92 -29.31
CA ASN A 213 -25.24 16.28 -30.44
C ASN A 213 -26.49 17.01 -29.96
N ASN A 214 -27.18 16.47 -28.95
CA ASN A 214 -28.37 17.13 -28.40
C ASN A 214 -28.05 18.47 -27.73
N ALA A 215 -26.92 18.60 -27.02
CA ALA A 215 -26.50 19.88 -26.47
C ALA A 215 -26.29 20.93 -27.57
N LYS A 216 -25.72 20.52 -28.71
CA LYS A 216 -25.49 21.38 -29.88
C LYS A 216 -26.80 21.74 -30.57
N ASP A 217 -27.68 20.77 -30.81
CA ASP A 217 -28.97 20.96 -31.47
C ASP A 217 -29.91 21.87 -30.66
N LEU A 218 -29.90 21.71 -29.32
CA LEU A 218 -30.63 22.55 -28.39
C LEU A 218 -29.92 23.87 -28.06
N LYS A 219 -28.70 24.10 -28.59
CA LYS A 219 -27.88 25.30 -28.36
C LYS A 219 -27.68 25.63 -26.88
N LEU A 220 -27.35 24.62 -26.08
CA LEU A 220 -27.15 24.79 -24.64
C LEU A 220 -25.84 25.53 -24.35
N ASP A 221 -25.93 26.53 -23.47
CA ASP A 221 -24.78 27.25 -22.93
C ASP A 221 -24.31 26.57 -21.63
N LEU A 222 -23.45 25.56 -21.81
CA LEU A 222 -22.93 24.73 -20.74
C LEU A 222 -21.69 25.37 -20.10
N SER A 223 -21.61 25.30 -18.78
CA SER A 223 -20.39 25.58 -18.00
C SER A 223 -19.61 24.30 -17.69
N HIS A 224 -20.31 23.16 -17.60
CA HIS A 224 -19.71 21.87 -17.24
C HIS A 224 -20.11 20.75 -18.21
N PHE A 225 -19.13 19.94 -18.58
CA PHE A 225 -19.36 18.69 -19.31
C PHE A 225 -18.36 17.66 -18.77
N VAL A 226 -18.79 16.89 -17.78
CA VAL A 226 -17.91 16.03 -16.98
C VAL A 226 -18.15 14.57 -17.36
N LEU A 227 -17.09 13.89 -17.78
CA LEU A 227 -17.11 12.48 -18.17
C LEU A 227 -16.42 11.63 -17.10
N PHE A 228 -17.11 10.60 -16.62
CA PHE A 228 -16.54 9.66 -15.66
C PHE A 228 -15.87 8.53 -16.43
N SER A 229 -14.56 8.61 -16.52
CA SER A 229 -13.68 7.61 -17.12
C SER A 229 -13.02 6.76 -16.01
N SER A 230 -12.05 5.93 -16.36
CA SER A 230 -11.38 5.00 -15.45
C SER A 230 -9.87 4.99 -15.70
N VAL A 231 -9.07 4.81 -14.64
CA VAL A 231 -7.63 4.53 -14.80
C VAL A 231 -7.34 3.26 -15.60
N ALA A 232 -8.33 2.39 -15.80
CA ALA A 232 -8.23 1.26 -16.72
C ALA A 232 -7.93 1.68 -18.16
N SER A 233 -8.43 2.84 -18.66
CA SER A 233 -8.06 3.33 -19.99
C SER A 233 -6.61 3.80 -20.05
N MET A 234 -6.08 4.30 -18.93
CA MET A 234 -4.71 4.82 -18.80
C MET A 234 -3.68 3.70 -18.69
N LEU A 235 -3.86 2.77 -17.75
CA LEU A 235 -2.90 1.71 -17.44
C LEU A 235 -3.09 0.45 -18.29
N GLY A 236 -4.31 0.21 -18.76
CA GLY A 236 -4.74 -1.10 -19.26
C GLY A 236 -5.03 -2.07 -18.12
N THR A 237 -6.05 -2.89 -18.27
CA THR A 237 -6.41 -3.92 -17.29
C THR A 237 -6.76 -5.21 -18.02
N ALA A 238 -6.11 -6.31 -17.65
CA ALA A 238 -6.34 -7.61 -18.25
C ALA A 238 -7.81 -8.05 -18.01
N GLY A 239 -8.46 -8.60 -19.04
CA GLY A 239 -9.88 -8.98 -18.97
C GLY A 239 -10.87 -7.80 -19.05
N GLN A 240 -10.41 -6.55 -19.20
CA GLN A 240 -11.28 -5.37 -19.31
C GLN A 240 -11.14 -4.65 -20.66
N GLY A 241 -10.91 -5.40 -21.75
CA GLY A 241 -10.65 -4.83 -23.08
C GLY A 241 -11.73 -3.87 -23.58
N ASN A 242 -13.00 -4.26 -23.45
CA ASN A 242 -14.16 -3.44 -23.78
C ASN A 242 -14.27 -2.17 -22.91
N TYR A 243 -14.01 -2.28 -21.60
CA TYR A 243 -14.06 -1.16 -20.67
C TYR A 243 -12.91 -0.17 -20.88
N CYS A 244 -11.68 -0.64 -21.10
CA CYS A 244 -10.54 0.19 -21.47
C CYS A 244 -10.82 0.96 -22.77
N ALA A 245 -11.38 0.28 -23.77
CA ALA A 245 -11.75 0.88 -25.07
C ALA A 245 -12.81 1.99 -24.91
N ALA A 246 -13.88 1.73 -24.16
CA ALA A 246 -14.96 2.69 -23.93
C ALA A 246 -14.48 3.97 -23.21
N ASN A 247 -13.62 3.82 -22.20
CA ASN A 247 -13.09 4.94 -21.43
C ASN A 247 -12.01 5.73 -22.19
N ALA A 248 -11.19 5.07 -23.04
CA ALA A 248 -10.24 5.76 -23.91
C ALA A 248 -10.93 6.71 -24.92
N PHE A 249 -12.13 6.35 -25.37
CA PHE A 249 -12.97 7.25 -26.17
C PHE A 249 -13.39 8.48 -25.38
N LEU A 250 -13.85 8.34 -24.13
CA LEU A 250 -14.25 9.48 -23.28
C LEU A 250 -13.10 10.49 -23.10
N ASP A 251 -11.90 9.96 -22.82
CA ASP A 251 -10.71 10.78 -22.58
C ASP A 251 -10.34 11.60 -23.82
N THR A 252 -10.35 10.95 -24.99
CA THR A 252 -10.02 11.61 -26.27
C THR A 252 -11.16 12.53 -26.73
N PHE A 253 -12.41 12.17 -26.45
CA PHE A 253 -13.58 12.99 -26.75
C PHE A 253 -13.59 14.31 -25.95
N ALA A 254 -13.15 14.27 -24.69
CA ALA A 254 -12.99 15.50 -23.91
C ALA A 254 -11.98 16.46 -24.57
N ALA A 255 -10.89 15.93 -25.12
CA ALA A 255 -9.90 16.73 -25.85
C ALA A 255 -10.50 17.30 -27.15
N TYR A 256 -11.19 16.48 -27.94
CA TYR A 256 -11.92 16.91 -29.13
C TYR A 256 -12.88 18.07 -28.85
N ARG A 257 -13.69 17.94 -27.78
CA ARG A 257 -14.67 18.96 -27.40
C ARG A 257 -14.01 20.27 -26.97
N ARG A 258 -12.89 20.22 -26.24
CA ARG A 258 -12.11 21.42 -25.87
C ARG A 258 -11.49 22.13 -27.07
N GLN A 259 -11.09 21.40 -28.11
CA GLN A 259 -10.58 22.02 -29.35
C GLN A 259 -11.64 22.82 -30.11
N MET A 260 -12.92 22.57 -29.83
CA MET A 260 -14.05 23.35 -30.35
C MET A 260 -14.44 24.52 -29.42
N ASP A 261 -13.58 24.87 -28.45
CA ASP A 261 -13.85 25.84 -27.39
C ASP A 261 -15.10 25.51 -26.54
N LEU A 262 -15.46 24.21 -26.45
CA LEU A 262 -16.56 23.74 -25.62
C LEU A 262 -16.02 23.13 -24.31
N PRO A 263 -16.70 23.32 -23.17
CA PRO A 263 -16.25 22.72 -21.91
C PRO A 263 -16.30 21.20 -22.00
N ALA A 264 -15.28 20.55 -21.44
CA ALA A 264 -15.21 19.12 -21.21
C ALA A 264 -14.12 18.78 -20.19
N VAL A 265 -14.33 17.77 -19.36
CA VAL A 265 -13.24 17.14 -18.60
C VAL A 265 -13.56 15.66 -18.44
N SER A 266 -12.59 14.79 -18.72
CA SER A 266 -12.69 13.36 -18.42
C SER A 266 -11.86 13.04 -17.19
N VAL A 267 -12.47 12.38 -16.21
CA VAL A 267 -11.77 12.00 -14.98
C VAL A 267 -11.59 10.49 -14.97
N GLN A 268 -10.34 10.04 -15.06
CA GLN A 268 -9.96 8.64 -15.01
C GLN A 268 -9.91 8.21 -13.54
N TRP A 269 -11.05 7.76 -13.01
CA TRP A 269 -11.16 7.37 -11.61
C TRP A 269 -10.49 6.02 -11.32
N GLY A 270 -9.78 5.96 -10.20
CA GLY A 270 -9.47 4.73 -9.49
C GLY A 270 -10.73 4.10 -8.88
N PRO A 271 -10.60 2.90 -8.29
CA PRO A 271 -11.73 2.25 -7.63
C PRO A 271 -12.20 3.11 -6.45
N TRP A 272 -13.51 3.19 -6.22
CA TRP A 272 -14.11 3.93 -5.09
C TRP A 272 -14.35 2.99 -3.91
N ALA A 273 -14.12 3.46 -2.67
CA ALA A 273 -14.12 2.62 -1.48
C ALA A 273 -15.54 2.23 -1.03
N GLU A 274 -16.42 3.22 -0.90
CA GLU A 274 -17.72 3.06 -0.23
C GLU A 274 -18.88 2.86 -1.21
N VAL A 275 -18.73 3.28 -2.46
CA VAL A 275 -19.83 3.34 -3.45
C VAL A 275 -19.35 3.05 -4.88
N GLY A 276 -20.26 2.60 -5.75
CA GLY A 276 -20.00 2.47 -7.20
C GLY A 276 -19.88 1.03 -7.71
N MET A 277 -19.28 0.85 -8.89
CA MET A 277 -19.15 -0.47 -9.52
C MET A 277 -18.07 -1.33 -8.82
N ALA A 278 -16.96 -0.72 -8.39
CA ALA A 278 -15.85 -1.40 -7.72
C ALA A 278 -16.22 -1.93 -6.31
N ALA A 279 -16.91 -1.12 -5.49
CA ALA A 279 -17.40 -1.54 -4.17
C ALA A 279 -18.34 -2.76 -4.21
N ARG A 280 -18.99 -3.03 -5.35
CA ARG A 280 -19.89 -4.18 -5.56
C ARG A 280 -19.21 -5.42 -6.15
N ALA A 281 -17.99 -5.28 -6.69
CA ALA A 281 -17.30 -6.32 -7.45
C ALA A 281 -16.28 -7.13 -6.62
N GLY A 282 -16.04 -6.78 -5.36
CA GLY A 282 -15.16 -7.57 -4.46
C GLY A 282 -13.72 -7.72 -4.97
N THR A 283 -13.22 -6.76 -5.76
CA THR A 283 -11.90 -6.84 -6.41
C THR A 283 -10.76 -6.82 -5.39
N SER A 284 -9.84 -7.78 -5.50
CA SER A 284 -8.63 -7.90 -4.66
C SER A 284 -7.68 -6.71 -4.82
N GLU A 285 -7.34 -6.07 -3.69
CA GLU A 285 -6.56 -4.83 -3.58
C GLU A 285 -5.03 -5.02 -3.66
N SER A 286 -4.51 -5.68 -4.70
CA SER A 286 -3.06 -5.91 -4.69
C SER A 286 -2.23 -4.66 -5.05
N VAL A 287 -2.77 -3.68 -5.81
CA VAL A 287 -1.91 -2.59 -6.34
C VAL A 287 -2.52 -1.20 -6.53
N VAL A 288 -3.73 -1.08 -7.09
CA VAL A 288 -4.44 0.21 -7.23
C VAL A 288 -5.48 0.29 -6.11
N LEU A 289 -5.32 1.26 -5.21
CA LEU A 289 -6.10 1.37 -3.98
C LEU A 289 -7.38 2.16 -4.19
N ARG A 290 -8.36 1.90 -3.32
CA ARG A 290 -9.65 2.59 -3.35
C ARG A 290 -9.53 4.05 -2.87
N ILE A 291 -10.39 4.89 -3.43
CA ILE A 291 -10.52 6.32 -3.11
C ILE A 291 -11.76 6.49 -2.25
N ALA A 292 -11.60 7.16 -1.11
CA ALA A 292 -12.71 7.46 -0.21
C ALA A 292 -13.62 8.56 -0.79
N LEU A 293 -14.88 8.60 -0.35
CA LEU A 293 -15.90 9.50 -0.87
C LEU A 293 -15.49 10.97 -0.75
N ALA A 294 -15.01 11.37 0.43
CA ALA A 294 -14.61 12.74 0.72
C ALA A 294 -13.44 13.18 -0.17
N GLU A 295 -12.46 12.30 -0.36
CA GLU A 295 -11.28 12.54 -1.19
C GLU A 295 -11.66 12.66 -2.67
N GLY A 296 -12.56 11.81 -3.16
CA GLY A 296 -13.06 11.90 -4.53
C GLY A 296 -13.87 13.17 -4.80
N LEU A 297 -14.67 13.64 -3.84
CA LEU A 297 -15.38 14.91 -3.93
C LEU A 297 -14.43 16.11 -3.91
N GLN A 298 -13.45 16.11 -3.01
CA GLN A 298 -12.39 17.13 -2.97
C GLN A 298 -11.58 17.14 -4.26
N ALA A 299 -11.28 15.96 -4.82
CA ALA A 299 -10.61 15.86 -6.10
C ALA A 299 -11.44 16.53 -7.22
N MET A 300 -12.75 16.31 -7.26
CA MET A 300 -13.60 16.99 -8.24
C MET A 300 -13.57 18.52 -8.08
N GLU A 301 -13.57 19.05 -6.85
CA GLU A 301 -13.43 20.50 -6.61
C GLU A 301 -12.14 21.06 -7.21
N THR A 302 -11.02 20.39 -6.94
CA THR A 302 -9.71 20.77 -7.48
C THR A 302 -9.70 20.73 -9.00
N ILE A 303 -10.28 19.69 -9.62
CA ILE A 303 -10.36 19.54 -11.08
C ILE A 303 -11.13 20.71 -11.71
N LEU A 304 -12.30 21.03 -11.17
CA LEU A 304 -13.13 22.12 -11.69
C LEU A 304 -12.48 23.49 -11.48
N GLY A 305 -11.82 23.71 -10.34
CA GLY A 305 -11.04 24.91 -10.09
C GLY A 305 -9.86 25.08 -11.07
N ALA A 306 -9.12 23.99 -11.33
CA ALA A 306 -8.00 23.97 -12.27
C ALA A 306 -8.42 24.18 -13.74
N GLN A 307 -9.65 23.80 -14.09
CA GLN A 307 -10.19 24.01 -15.43
C GLN A 307 -10.39 25.51 -15.74
N VAL A 308 -10.71 26.33 -14.74
CA VAL A 308 -10.89 27.78 -14.88
C VAL A 308 -9.55 28.50 -15.11
N SER A 309 -8.45 27.94 -14.61
CA SER A 309 -7.10 28.51 -14.72
C SER A 309 -6.28 28.00 -15.92
N SER A 310 -6.86 27.17 -16.80
CA SER A 310 -6.21 26.61 -18.01
C SER A 310 -4.98 25.71 -17.77
N HIS A 311 -4.75 25.27 -16.53
CA HIS A 311 -3.58 24.46 -16.16
C HIS A 311 -3.77 22.94 -16.34
N LEU A 312 -4.99 22.47 -16.64
CA LEU A 312 -5.31 21.05 -16.71
C LEU A 312 -5.48 20.53 -18.15
N GLY A 313 -4.93 19.35 -18.44
CA GLY A 313 -5.24 18.58 -19.65
C GLY A 313 -6.72 18.23 -19.78
N ALA A 314 -7.14 17.75 -20.97
CA ALA A 314 -8.53 17.39 -21.23
C ALA A 314 -9.05 16.22 -20.37
N TYR A 315 -8.12 15.41 -19.88
CA TYR A 315 -8.37 14.31 -18.96
C TYR A 315 -7.32 14.28 -17.85
N VAL A 316 -7.68 13.72 -16.70
CA VAL A 316 -6.82 13.61 -15.51
C VAL A 316 -7.07 12.28 -14.80
N GLY A 317 -5.99 11.63 -14.39
CA GLY A 317 -6.04 10.43 -13.55
C GLY A 317 -6.17 10.80 -12.07
N VAL A 318 -7.11 10.13 -11.40
CA VAL A 318 -7.30 10.24 -9.95
C VAL A 318 -7.25 8.83 -9.39
N ALA A 319 -6.11 8.41 -8.84
CA ALA A 319 -5.94 7.07 -8.28
C ALA A 319 -4.79 7.00 -7.28
N ARG A 320 -4.84 5.99 -6.41
CA ARG A 320 -3.76 5.65 -5.48
C ARG A 320 -3.05 4.39 -5.97
N ILE A 321 -1.75 4.48 -6.25
CA ILE A 321 -0.99 3.38 -6.85
C ILE A 321 0.18 3.00 -5.94
N LYS A 322 0.28 1.73 -5.55
CA LYS A 322 1.45 1.16 -4.88
C LYS A 322 2.56 0.90 -5.93
N TRP A 323 3.33 1.92 -6.31
CA TRP A 323 4.29 1.84 -7.43
C TRP A 323 5.31 0.69 -7.33
N LYS A 324 5.91 0.46 -6.15
CA LYS A 324 6.84 -0.66 -5.96
C LYS A 324 6.16 -2.01 -6.30
N SER A 325 4.94 -2.24 -5.78
CA SER A 325 4.15 -3.45 -6.04
C SER A 325 3.68 -3.55 -7.49
N TYR A 326 3.31 -2.43 -8.11
CA TYR A 326 2.88 -2.35 -9.51
C TYR A 326 4.00 -2.71 -10.46
N LEU A 327 5.19 -2.12 -10.26
CA LEU A 327 6.34 -2.38 -11.12
C LEU A 327 6.95 -3.76 -10.88
N ALA A 328 6.85 -4.32 -9.66
CA ALA A 328 7.31 -5.67 -9.36
C ALA A 328 6.56 -6.77 -10.15
N GLN A 329 5.35 -6.49 -10.63
CA GLN A 329 4.58 -7.42 -11.47
C GLN A 329 5.04 -7.40 -12.94
N MET A 330 5.91 -6.47 -13.32
CA MET A 330 6.34 -6.28 -14.70
C MET A 330 7.76 -6.80 -14.92
N PRO A 331 8.01 -7.68 -15.92
CA PRO A 331 9.33 -8.25 -16.17
C PRO A 331 10.36 -7.21 -16.68
N LYS A 332 9.89 -6.11 -17.28
CA LYS A 332 10.70 -4.97 -17.72
C LYS A 332 9.88 -3.70 -17.53
N LEU A 333 10.52 -2.62 -17.07
CA LEU A 333 9.89 -1.32 -16.96
C LEU A 333 9.49 -0.78 -18.35
N PRO A 334 8.20 -0.54 -18.63
CA PRO A 334 7.77 0.08 -19.87
C PRO A 334 8.21 1.54 -19.92
N SER A 335 8.54 2.05 -21.12
CA SER A 335 8.89 3.45 -21.34
C SER A 335 7.83 4.42 -20.83
N PHE A 336 6.54 4.07 -20.97
CA PHE A 336 5.41 4.81 -20.41
C PHE A 336 5.56 5.11 -18.90
N LEU A 337 6.23 4.24 -18.14
CA LEU A 337 6.42 4.36 -16.68
C LEU A 337 7.86 4.75 -16.30
N GLU A 338 8.68 5.24 -17.23
CA GLU A 338 10.10 5.53 -16.97
C GLU A 338 10.33 6.57 -15.87
N ASN A 339 9.41 7.54 -15.71
CA ASN A 339 9.45 8.53 -14.64
C ASN A 339 9.33 7.91 -13.23
N PHE A 340 8.94 6.64 -13.16
CA PHE A 340 8.77 5.86 -11.94
C PHE A 340 9.87 4.79 -11.79
N GLN A 341 10.93 4.83 -12.59
CA GLN A 341 12.03 3.85 -12.55
C GLN A 341 12.68 3.69 -11.16
N GLN A 342 12.63 4.75 -10.33
CA GLN A 342 13.12 4.72 -8.96
C GLN A 342 12.40 3.68 -8.06
N TYR A 343 11.19 3.28 -8.44
CA TYR A 343 10.39 2.25 -7.77
C TYR A 343 10.54 0.85 -8.39
N ALA A 344 11.25 0.73 -9.52
CA ALA A 344 11.45 -0.56 -10.18
C ALA A 344 12.40 -1.44 -9.33
N PRO A 345 12.17 -2.76 -9.25
CA PRO A 345 13.06 -3.65 -8.52
C PRO A 345 14.48 -3.56 -9.09
N LYS A 346 15.44 -3.12 -8.28
CA LYS A 346 16.86 -3.31 -8.60
C LYS A 346 17.13 -4.81 -8.45
N ASP A 347 17.74 -5.44 -9.46
CA ASP A 347 18.12 -6.87 -9.50
C ASP A 347 18.20 -7.51 -8.11
N ALA A 348 17.46 -8.61 -7.90
CA ALA A 348 17.56 -9.44 -6.71
C ALA A 348 18.98 -10.03 -6.59
N LYS A 349 19.91 -9.22 -6.08
CA LYS A 349 21.23 -9.65 -5.66
C LYS A 349 21.07 -10.41 -4.35
N LYS A 350 21.39 -11.70 -4.39
CA LYS A 350 21.80 -12.47 -3.21
C LYS A 350 22.78 -11.62 -2.39
N GLY A 351 22.31 -11.13 -1.25
CA GLY A 351 23.10 -10.31 -0.34
C GLY A 351 24.15 -11.15 0.37
N GLY A 352 25.43 -10.87 0.10
CA GLY A 352 26.56 -11.26 0.93
C GLY A 352 27.17 -10.01 1.54
N LEU A 353 27.06 -9.86 2.86
CA LEU A 353 27.73 -8.81 3.65
C LEU A 353 28.73 -9.47 4.60
N VAL A 354 30.00 -9.08 4.53
CA VAL A 354 31.03 -9.36 5.55
C VAL A 354 31.77 -8.07 5.90
N ALA A 355 31.63 -7.63 7.15
CA ALA A 355 32.70 -7.08 8.02
C ALA A 355 32.06 -6.80 9.39
N LYS A 356 32.26 -7.67 10.40
CA LYS A 356 33.32 -7.66 11.44
C LYS A 356 33.27 -6.49 12.43
N GLY A 357 33.00 -6.85 13.69
CA GLY A 357 33.78 -6.37 14.84
C GLY A 357 33.00 -5.62 15.91
N ALA A 358 32.32 -6.33 16.81
CA ALA A 358 31.79 -5.79 18.07
C ALA A 358 32.44 -6.51 19.27
N ALA A 359 32.84 -5.72 20.27
CA ALA A 359 33.40 -6.15 21.55
C ALA A 359 32.31 -6.77 22.46
N PRO A 360 32.70 -7.60 23.46
CA PRO A 360 31.82 -8.60 24.03
C PRO A 360 30.86 -8.09 25.11
N SER A 361 29.68 -8.72 25.13
CA SER A 361 28.58 -8.49 26.07
C SER A 361 28.84 -9.15 27.44
N ARG A 362 28.03 -8.74 28.41
CA ARG A 362 27.81 -9.38 29.73
C ARG A 362 27.69 -10.91 29.66
N ASP A 363 27.19 -11.44 28.54
CA ASP A 363 27.07 -12.88 28.32
C ASP A 363 28.42 -13.57 28.09
N LEU A 364 29.44 -12.88 27.59
CA LEU A 364 30.78 -13.43 27.39
C LEU A 364 31.53 -13.55 28.72
N VAL A 365 31.35 -12.57 29.61
CA VAL A 365 31.88 -12.63 30.98
C VAL A 365 31.18 -13.75 31.75
N ARG A 366 29.85 -13.82 31.66
CA ARG A 366 29.04 -14.88 32.27
C ARG A 366 29.42 -16.28 31.76
N SER A 367 29.46 -16.48 30.46
CA SER A 367 29.83 -17.78 29.84
C SER A 367 31.27 -18.17 30.15
N GLY A 368 32.18 -17.19 30.24
CA GLY A 368 33.56 -17.42 30.67
C GLY A 368 33.63 -17.95 32.10
N ILE A 369 32.83 -17.39 33.01
CA ILE A 369 32.72 -17.85 34.40
C ILE A 369 32.07 -19.25 34.46
N GLU A 370 30.99 -19.48 33.70
CA GLU A 370 30.29 -20.78 33.63
C GLU A 370 31.20 -21.90 33.10
N ASN A 371 32.00 -21.66 32.06
CA ASN A 371 32.95 -22.65 31.53
C ASN A 371 34.08 -22.97 32.51
N VAL A 372 34.65 -21.96 33.16
CA VAL A 372 35.66 -22.18 34.19
C VAL A 372 35.07 -22.97 35.36
N LEU A 373 33.78 -22.81 35.67
CA LEU A 373 33.08 -23.57 36.69
C LEU A 373 32.92 -25.05 36.30
N LYS A 374 32.49 -25.33 35.06
CA LYS A 374 32.38 -26.70 34.52
C LYS A 374 33.73 -27.42 34.52
N GLU A 375 34.79 -26.75 34.11
CA GLU A 375 36.14 -27.32 34.07
C GLU A 375 36.70 -27.62 35.47
N VAL A 376 36.45 -26.76 36.45
CA VAL A 376 36.97 -26.94 37.82
C VAL A 376 36.18 -28.02 38.57
N LEU A 377 34.87 -28.13 38.32
CA LEU A 377 34.02 -29.18 38.90
C LEU A 377 34.11 -30.52 38.14
N GLY A 378 34.63 -30.51 36.91
CA GLY A 378 34.76 -31.69 36.07
C GLY A 378 33.44 -32.26 35.56
N ASP A 379 32.39 -31.42 35.49
CA ASP A 379 31.04 -31.80 35.07
C ASP A 379 30.53 -30.89 33.96
N ASP A 380 30.69 -31.35 32.73
CA ASP A 380 30.26 -30.63 31.53
C ASP A 380 28.73 -30.57 31.37
N SER A 381 27.99 -31.40 32.13
CA SER A 381 26.53 -31.53 32.07
C SER A 381 25.76 -30.56 32.97
N LEU A 382 26.48 -29.69 33.72
CA LEU A 382 25.86 -28.63 34.52
C LEU A 382 25.14 -27.62 33.61
N GLU A 383 23.82 -27.50 33.78
CA GLU A 383 22.97 -26.58 33.01
C GLU A 383 22.25 -25.52 33.88
N ASP A 384 22.25 -25.67 35.22
CA ASP A 384 21.68 -24.71 36.16
C ASP A 384 22.77 -24.06 37.03
N PHE A 385 22.91 -22.74 36.90
CA PHE A 385 23.92 -21.90 37.59
C PHE A 385 23.28 -20.88 38.55
N SER A 386 22.00 -21.07 38.88
CA SER A 386 21.24 -20.16 39.75
C SER A 386 21.47 -20.40 41.25
N SER A 387 22.09 -21.53 41.60
CA SER A 387 22.38 -21.92 42.98
C SER A 387 23.74 -21.33 43.46
N PRO A 388 23.94 -21.19 44.78
CA PRO A 388 25.22 -20.74 45.33
C PRO A 388 26.39 -21.67 44.96
N LEU A 389 27.55 -21.11 44.63
CA LEU A 389 28.73 -21.82 44.11
C LEU A 389 29.24 -22.93 45.05
N MET A 390 29.11 -22.78 46.37
CA MET A 390 29.48 -23.82 47.34
C MET A 390 28.51 -25.01 47.35
N ASP A 391 27.22 -24.76 47.10
CA ASP A 391 26.19 -25.81 47.03
C ASP A 391 26.32 -26.63 45.72
N MET A 392 27.02 -26.07 44.73
CA MET A 392 27.36 -26.73 43.45
C MET A 392 28.63 -27.58 43.53
N GLY A 393 29.20 -27.79 44.73
CA GLY A 393 30.30 -28.73 44.98
C GLY A 393 31.71 -28.11 44.99
N LEU A 394 31.82 -26.78 44.98
CA LEU A 394 33.11 -26.08 44.94
C LEU A 394 33.70 -25.95 46.36
N ASP A 395 34.58 -26.88 46.74
CA ASP A 395 35.19 -26.95 48.07
C ASP A 395 36.33 -25.92 48.29
N SER A 396 36.84 -25.82 49.51
CA SER A 396 37.86 -24.83 49.90
C SER A 396 39.19 -24.92 49.13
N LEU A 397 39.47 -26.01 48.41
CA LEU A 397 40.65 -26.15 47.56
C LEU A 397 40.32 -25.81 46.09
N ALA A 398 39.17 -26.27 45.58
CA ALA A 398 38.64 -25.93 44.25
C ALA A 398 38.32 -24.43 44.11
N ALA A 399 37.93 -23.78 45.20
CA ALA A 399 37.74 -22.33 45.34
C ALA A 399 38.93 -21.49 44.87
N VAL A 400 40.14 -21.92 45.24
CA VAL A 400 41.37 -21.18 44.97
C VAL A 400 41.76 -21.32 43.50
N GLU A 401 41.55 -22.51 42.92
CA GLU A 401 41.79 -22.79 41.52
C GLU A 401 40.78 -22.09 40.61
N PHE A 402 39.49 -22.13 40.95
CA PHE A 402 38.42 -21.40 40.28
C PHE A 402 38.71 -19.89 40.24
N ARG A 403 39.03 -19.29 41.40
CA ARG A 403 39.40 -17.86 41.50
C ARG A 403 40.62 -17.52 40.62
N ASN A 404 41.67 -18.33 40.67
CA ASN A 404 42.90 -18.07 39.90
C ASN A 404 42.64 -18.16 38.39
N ARG A 405 41.80 -19.10 37.95
CA ARG A 405 41.42 -19.27 36.54
C ARG A 405 40.52 -18.13 36.06
N VAL A 406 39.49 -17.75 36.83
CA VAL A 406 38.65 -16.58 36.50
C VAL A 406 39.50 -15.30 36.43
N GLN A 407 40.42 -15.10 37.38
CA GLN A 407 41.33 -13.94 37.36
C GLN A 407 42.33 -13.97 36.19
N ALA A 408 42.73 -15.16 35.72
CA ALA A 408 43.58 -15.32 34.53
C ALA A 408 42.80 -15.10 33.21
N SER A 409 41.49 -15.37 33.21
CA SER A 409 40.60 -15.20 32.06
C SER A 409 40.24 -13.74 31.76
N PHE A 410 40.39 -12.81 32.72
CA PHE A 410 40.06 -11.39 32.57
C PHE A 410 41.21 -10.49 33.09
N GLU A 411 42.01 -9.91 32.19
CA GLU A 411 43.13 -9.03 32.56
C GLU A 411 42.64 -7.73 33.25
N GLY A 412 43.18 -7.44 34.44
CA GLY A 412 42.92 -6.20 35.19
C GLY A 412 42.05 -6.36 36.46
N VAL A 413 41.43 -7.53 36.67
CA VAL A 413 40.56 -7.80 37.82
C VAL A 413 41.37 -8.38 38.99
N ARG A 414 41.17 -7.89 40.23
CA ARG A 414 41.75 -8.48 41.44
C ARG A 414 40.65 -9.08 42.32
N LEU A 415 40.59 -10.40 42.44
CA LEU A 415 39.60 -11.09 43.26
C LEU A 415 40.17 -11.39 44.65
N SER A 416 39.48 -10.98 45.72
CA SER A 416 39.89 -11.26 47.10
C SER A 416 39.70 -12.74 47.46
N SER A 417 40.26 -13.21 48.57
CA SER A 417 40.06 -14.57 49.08
C SER A 417 38.65 -14.85 49.63
N THR A 418 37.77 -13.85 49.74
CA THR A 418 36.40 -13.97 50.27
C THR A 418 35.32 -13.92 49.18
N VAL A 419 35.72 -13.73 47.92
CA VAL A 419 34.82 -13.42 46.80
C VAL A 419 33.65 -14.39 46.60
N MET A 420 33.82 -15.67 46.93
CA MET A 420 32.74 -16.67 46.78
C MET A 420 31.71 -16.66 47.92
N PHE A 421 32.01 -15.99 49.04
CA PHE A 421 31.06 -15.74 50.12
C PHE A 421 30.29 -14.45 49.89
N ASP A 422 30.99 -13.43 49.37
CA ASP A 422 30.43 -12.10 49.14
C ASP A 422 29.57 -12.04 47.87
N TYR A 423 29.88 -12.89 46.87
CA TYR A 423 29.16 -13.02 45.59
C TYR A 423 28.86 -14.50 45.34
N PRO A 424 27.81 -15.04 45.98
CA PRO A 424 27.62 -16.48 46.09
C PRO A 424 27.15 -17.14 44.80
N THR A 425 26.68 -16.40 43.79
CA THR A 425 26.20 -16.96 42.52
C THR A 425 27.00 -16.49 41.31
N VAL A 426 26.89 -17.21 40.18
CA VAL A 426 27.52 -16.83 38.90
C VAL A 426 27.05 -15.46 38.42
N ALA A 427 25.78 -15.11 38.65
CA ALA A 427 25.22 -13.81 38.29
C ALA A 427 25.84 -12.67 39.12
N ASP A 428 25.94 -12.85 40.44
CA ASP A 428 26.52 -11.85 41.36
C ASP A 428 28.00 -11.61 41.06
N LEU A 429 28.75 -12.68 40.73
CA LEU A 429 30.17 -12.58 40.37
C LEU A 429 30.36 -11.90 39.01
N THR A 430 29.46 -12.15 38.05
CA THR A 430 29.44 -11.46 36.75
C THR A 430 29.23 -9.95 36.94
N ASP A 431 28.32 -9.56 37.84
CA ASP A 431 28.01 -8.15 38.12
C ASP A 431 29.11 -7.42 38.87
N PHE A 432 29.77 -8.09 39.82
CA PHE A 432 30.93 -7.54 40.53
C PHE A 432 32.14 -7.34 39.60
N ILE A 433 32.40 -8.28 38.68
CA ILE A 433 33.48 -8.14 37.70
C ILE A 433 33.18 -6.98 36.74
N LEU A 434 31.91 -6.75 36.39
CA LEU A 434 31.49 -5.59 35.60
C LEU A 434 31.59 -4.27 36.38
N SER A 435 31.34 -4.25 37.69
CA SER A 435 31.44 -3.04 38.52
C SER A 435 32.87 -2.58 38.80
N GLN A 436 33.88 -3.45 38.64
CA GLN A 436 35.31 -3.10 38.79
C GLN A 436 35.86 -2.23 37.64
N PHE A 437 35.06 -1.97 36.60
CA PHE A 437 35.43 -1.19 35.42
C PHE A 437 34.72 0.18 35.32
N ALA A 438 34.09 0.67 36.38
CA ALA A 438 33.52 2.02 36.45
C ALA A 438 34.34 2.93 37.39
N PRO A 439 34.67 4.19 37.01
CA PRO A 439 35.28 5.16 37.91
C PRO A 439 34.24 5.85 38.82
N ASP A 440 34.52 5.88 40.11
CA ASP A 440 33.85 6.67 41.16
C ASP A 440 34.47 8.06 41.33
N ASP A 441 33.62 9.05 41.67
CA ASP A 441 33.73 9.98 42.82
C ASP A 441 32.49 10.92 42.74
N ALA A 442 31.48 10.81 43.62
CA ALA A 442 31.40 11.31 45.00
C ALA A 442 31.50 12.86 45.06
N ASP A 443 30.65 13.63 45.74
CA ASP A 443 29.90 13.38 46.97
C ASP A 443 28.84 14.52 47.11
N ASP A 444 27.71 14.27 47.77
CA ASP A 444 27.38 15.07 48.97
C ASP A 444 26.14 14.54 49.71
N GLN A 445 26.35 14.40 51.02
CA GLN A 445 25.34 14.12 52.03
C GLN A 445 24.33 15.26 52.15
N LEU A 446 23.04 14.93 52.23
CA LEU A 446 21.92 15.70 52.82
C LEU A 446 20.70 14.75 52.62
N LEU A 447 19.99 14.19 53.60
CA LEU A 447 19.53 14.71 54.89
C LEU A 447 19.14 13.54 55.82
N ALA A 448 19.55 13.66 57.07
CA ALA A 448 18.85 13.05 58.18
C ALA A 448 17.44 13.67 58.34
N GLY A 449 16.45 12.83 58.65
CA GLY A 449 15.19 13.20 59.33
C GLY A 449 14.50 14.48 58.85
N GLY A 450 13.88 14.44 57.67
CA GLY A 450 12.96 15.49 57.20
C GLY A 450 11.52 15.25 57.69
N ASP A 451 10.82 16.34 57.98
CA ASP A 451 9.39 16.37 58.27
C ASP A 451 8.59 15.61 57.19
N LEU A 452 7.84 14.57 57.58
CA LEU A 452 7.03 13.76 56.66
C LEU A 452 5.99 14.62 55.91
N SER A 453 5.63 15.80 56.44
CA SER A 453 4.70 16.73 55.78
C SER A 453 5.21 17.24 54.42
N ALA A 454 6.53 17.47 54.28
CA ALA A 454 7.14 17.92 53.02
C ALA A 454 7.13 16.83 51.93
N THR A 455 7.06 15.56 52.32
CA THR A 455 7.07 14.43 51.37
C THR A 455 5.71 14.13 50.73
N ARG A 456 4.65 14.83 51.13
CA ARG A 456 3.26 14.59 50.68
C ARG A 456 2.58 15.83 50.11
N GLU A 457 3.36 16.87 49.84
CA GLU A 457 2.84 18.11 49.28
C GLU A 457 2.10 17.86 47.95
N PRO A 458 0.94 18.49 47.71
CA PRO A 458 0.23 18.41 46.44
C PRO A 458 1.01 19.02 45.27
N LEU A 459 0.71 18.58 44.05
CA LEU A 459 1.19 19.23 42.83
C LEU A 459 0.07 20.04 42.19
N THR A 460 0.37 21.28 41.82
CA THR A 460 -0.47 22.12 40.96
C THR A 460 -0.41 21.61 39.53
N MET A 461 -1.56 21.34 38.91
CA MET A 461 -1.67 21.15 37.47
C MET A 461 -1.86 22.51 36.79
N LEU A 462 -0.86 22.93 36.00
CA LEU A 462 -0.78 24.25 35.37
C LEU A 462 -1.47 24.29 34.01
N GLY A 463 -1.48 23.17 33.29
CA GLY A 463 -2.08 23.08 31.96
C GLY A 463 -2.27 21.66 31.49
N ILE A 464 -3.15 21.54 30.50
CA ILE A 464 -3.60 20.27 29.93
C ILE A 464 -3.92 20.48 28.45
N ALA A 465 -3.63 19.47 27.64
CA ALA A 465 -4.01 19.39 26.24
C ALA A 465 -4.19 17.92 25.85
N GLY A 466 -4.96 17.68 24.79
CA GLY A 466 -5.19 16.34 24.29
C GLY A 466 -5.98 16.30 22.99
N ARG A 467 -5.97 15.12 22.36
CA ARG A 467 -6.72 14.76 21.17
C ARG A 467 -7.40 13.43 21.42
N TYR A 468 -8.71 13.40 21.29
CA TYR A 468 -9.57 12.26 21.60
C TYR A 468 -10.62 12.07 20.50
N PRO A 469 -11.20 10.86 20.35
CA PRO A 469 -12.23 10.61 19.36
C PRO A 469 -13.42 11.54 19.55
N GLY A 470 -14.04 11.96 18.45
CA GLY A 470 -15.12 12.94 18.45
C GLY A 470 -14.67 14.40 18.44
N MET A 471 -13.35 14.66 18.48
CA MET A 471 -12.75 15.98 18.25
C MET A 471 -12.27 16.13 16.80
N SER A 472 -12.36 17.33 16.23
CA SER A 472 -11.60 17.70 15.01
C SER A 472 -10.08 17.80 15.25
N ALA A 473 -9.30 17.82 14.16
CA ALA A 473 -7.84 17.76 14.16
C ALA A 473 -7.14 18.98 14.80
N GLN A 474 -7.83 20.12 14.90
CA GLN A 474 -7.25 21.42 15.31
C GLN A 474 -7.62 21.83 16.75
N ASN A 475 -8.32 20.99 17.50
CA ASN A 475 -9.09 21.44 18.66
C ASN A 475 -8.44 21.26 20.03
N ASP A 476 -8.86 22.12 20.96
CA ASP A 476 -8.56 22.02 22.37
C ASP A 476 -9.55 21.12 23.15
N VAL A 477 -9.20 20.82 24.40
CA VAL A 477 -9.94 19.93 25.32
C VAL A 477 -11.37 20.42 25.68
N SER A 478 -11.76 21.64 25.31
CA SER A 478 -13.13 22.16 25.48
C SER A 478 -14.09 21.58 24.45
N GLU A 479 -13.60 21.21 23.25
CA GLU A 479 -14.41 20.44 22.30
C GLU A 479 -14.68 19.04 22.85
N PHE A 480 -13.67 18.42 23.48
CA PHE A 480 -13.87 17.13 24.14
C PHE A 480 -14.98 17.21 25.19
N TRP A 481 -14.99 18.27 26.00
CA TRP A 481 -16.07 18.51 26.96
C TRP A 481 -17.43 18.65 26.28
N SER A 482 -17.52 19.47 25.24
CA SER A 482 -18.76 19.65 24.46
C SER A 482 -19.25 18.33 23.85
N PHE A 483 -18.32 17.48 23.42
CA PHE A 483 -18.61 16.16 22.89
C PHE A 483 -19.17 15.21 23.96
N LEU A 484 -18.53 15.15 25.14
CA LEU A 484 -18.98 14.34 26.28
C LEU A 484 -20.42 14.67 26.70
N LEU A 485 -20.81 15.94 26.59
CA LEU A 485 -22.18 16.41 26.88
C LEU A 485 -23.20 16.06 25.79
N SER A 486 -22.74 15.89 24.55
CA SER A 486 -23.64 15.72 23.38
C SER A 486 -24.34 14.36 23.34
N GLY A 487 -23.88 13.38 24.12
CA GLY A 487 -24.40 12.00 24.08
C GLY A 487 -24.18 11.30 22.73
N ARG A 488 -23.23 11.79 21.93
CA ARG A 488 -22.83 11.17 20.66
C ARG A 488 -21.83 10.05 20.90
N ASP A 489 -21.82 9.12 19.98
CA ASP A 489 -20.93 7.97 19.95
C ASP A 489 -19.87 8.18 18.85
N PRO A 490 -18.58 8.30 19.20
CA PRO A 490 -17.51 8.53 18.24
C PRO A 490 -16.95 7.22 17.65
N ILE A 491 -17.49 6.06 18.02
CA ILE A 491 -17.04 4.77 17.50
C ILE A 491 -17.48 4.61 16.05
N SER A 492 -16.53 4.33 15.17
CA SER A 492 -16.72 4.15 13.74
C SER A 492 -16.03 2.89 13.24
N GLU A 493 -16.31 2.49 12.02
CA GLU A 493 -15.52 1.48 11.31
C GLU A 493 -14.04 1.89 11.22
N ILE A 494 -13.14 0.90 11.22
CA ILE A 494 -11.69 1.10 11.06
C ILE A 494 -11.42 1.86 9.75
N PRO A 495 -10.80 3.07 9.80
CA PRO A 495 -10.50 3.83 8.60
C PRO A 495 -9.48 3.12 7.71
N ILE A 496 -9.66 3.20 6.39
CA ILE A 496 -8.78 2.55 5.40
C ILE A 496 -7.33 3.05 5.50
N GLU A 497 -7.13 4.28 5.98
CA GLU A 497 -5.81 4.87 6.22
C GLU A 497 -5.02 4.08 7.26
N ARG A 498 -5.71 3.43 8.23
CA ARG A 498 -5.11 2.51 9.19
C ARG A 498 -4.75 1.20 8.49
N PHE A 499 -5.76 0.44 8.09
CA PHE A 499 -5.64 -0.80 7.32
C PHE A 499 -7.01 -1.22 6.76
N ASP A 500 -7.02 -2.06 5.72
CA ASP A 500 -8.24 -2.65 5.18
C ASP A 500 -8.77 -3.73 6.15
N VAL A 501 -9.89 -3.44 6.79
CA VAL A 501 -10.54 -4.37 7.72
C VAL A 501 -11.14 -5.56 6.99
N ASP A 502 -11.54 -5.44 5.72
CA ASP A 502 -12.18 -6.52 4.97
C ASP A 502 -11.21 -7.67 4.68
N GLU A 503 -9.91 -7.36 4.53
CA GLU A 503 -8.87 -8.38 4.38
C GLU A 503 -8.68 -9.22 5.67
N LEU A 504 -9.02 -8.66 6.83
CA LEU A 504 -8.78 -9.28 8.14
C LEU A 504 -10.05 -9.75 8.83
N TYR A 505 -11.23 -9.30 8.40
CA TYR A 505 -12.48 -9.62 9.06
C TYR A 505 -12.93 -11.05 8.80
N ASP A 506 -13.45 -11.69 9.86
CA ASP A 506 -14.21 -12.93 9.78
C ASP A 506 -15.22 -12.96 10.94
N GLU A 507 -16.47 -13.31 10.66
CA GLU A 507 -17.50 -13.47 11.69
C GLU A 507 -17.15 -14.62 12.65
N ASP A 508 -16.46 -15.66 12.17
CA ASP A 508 -16.00 -16.76 12.99
C ASP A 508 -14.76 -16.36 13.80
N ARG A 509 -14.99 -16.16 15.11
CA ARG A 509 -13.96 -15.83 16.09
C ARG A 509 -12.80 -16.83 16.14
N GLY A 510 -13.01 -18.07 15.70
CA GLY A 510 -12.03 -19.14 15.68
C GLY A 510 -10.97 -19.03 14.59
N VAL A 511 -11.20 -18.29 13.50
CA VAL A 511 -10.33 -18.31 12.31
C VAL A 511 -8.97 -17.66 12.61
N PRO A 512 -7.83 -18.36 12.50
CA PRO A 512 -6.51 -17.80 12.81
C PRO A 512 -6.18 -16.55 11.99
N GLY A 513 -5.55 -15.55 12.61
CA GLY A 513 -5.12 -14.33 11.91
C GLY A 513 -6.24 -13.32 11.59
N LYS A 514 -7.50 -13.62 11.93
CA LYS A 514 -8.66 -12.77 11.62
C LYS A 514 -9.18 -12.00 12.84
N VAL A 515 -9.84 -10.89 12.57
CA VAL A 515 -10.55 -10.03 13.54
C VAL A 515 -12.06 -10.23 13.40
N TYR A 516 -12.80 -10.22 14.50
CA TYR A 516 -14.28 -10.27 14.47
C TYR A 516 -14.92 -8.90 14.78
N VAL A 517 -14.10 -7.87 15.00
CA VAL A 517 -14.53 -6.50 15.29
C VAL A 517 -14.06 -5.60 14.17
N ARG A 518 -14.95 -4.74 13.68
CA ARG A 518 -14.67 -3.76 12.62
C ARG A 518 -14.67 -2.32 13.10
N GLU A 519 -15.11 -2.07 14.33
CA GLU A 519 -15.34 -0.73 14.88
C GLU A 519 -14.36 -0.38 16.02
N GLY A 520 -14.03 0.91 16.14
CA GLY A 520 -13.18 1.47 17.19
C GLY A 520 -13.24 3.01 17.25
N GLY A 521 -12.54 3.61 18.20
CA GLY A 521 -12.41 5.07 18.30
C GLY A 521 -11.16 5.58 17.58
N PHE A 522 -11.30 6.56 16.68
CA PHE A 522 -10.20 7.08 15.86
C PHE A 522 -10.12 8.60 15.93
N ILE A 523 -8.90 9.13 15.78
CA ILE A 523 -8.65 10.56 15.66
C ILE A 523 -8.17 10.91 14.22
N PRO A 524 -8.59 12.06 13.66
CA PRO A 524 -8.17 12.47 12.32
C PRO A 524 -6.72 12.98 12.30
N GLY A 525 -6.11 13.00 11.11
CA GLY A 525 -4.85 13.73 10.86
C GLY A 525 -3.60 13.15 11.51
N VAL A 526 -3.60 11.87 11.92
CA VAL A 526 -2.43 11.26 12.61
C VAL A 526 -1.16 11.28 11.76
N GLU A 527 -1.28 11.24 10.43
CA GLU A 527 -0.14 11.26 9.50
C GLU A 527 0.55 12.64 9.41
N GLU A 528 -0.10 13.69 9.90
CA GLU A 528 0.33 15.07 9.79
C GLU A 528 1.22 15.50 10.97
N PHE A 529 2.22 16.35 10.72
CA PHE A 529 3.08 16.91 11.78
C PHE A 529 3.75 18.22 11.36
N ASP A 530 3.86 19.17 12.29
CA ASP A 530 4.61 20.43 12.09
C ASP A 530 6.09 20.26 12.49
N ALA A 531 6.84 19.55 11.65
CA ALA A 531 8.27 19.29 11.88
C ALA A 531 9.11 20.58 11.94
N ALA A 532 8.76 21.58 11.11
CA ALA A 532 9.47 22.84 11.02
C ALA A 532 9.39 23.63 12.32
N PHE A 533 8.22 23.66 12.96
CA PHE A 533 8.05 24.30 14.26
C PHE A 533 9.05 23.74 15.29
N PHE A 534 9.26 22.42 15.34
CA PHE A 534 10.19 21.76 16.26
C PHE A 534 11.65 21.70 15.80
N GLY A 535 11.98 22.29 14.65
CA GLY A 535 13.33 22.25 14.09
C GLY A 535 13.77 20.83 13.70
N ILE A 536 12.82 19.95 13.38
CA ILE A 536 13.08 18.57 12.97
C ILE A 536 13.14 18.54 11.44
N ALA A 537 14.22 17.98 10.88
CA ALA A 537 14.37 17.87 9.44
C ALA A 537 13.34 16.88 8.85
N GLU A 538 12.80 17.15 7.66
CA GLU A 538 11.77 16.30 7.05
C GLU A 538 12.17 14.81 6.95
N PRO A 539 13.40 14.41 6.56
CA PRO A 539 13.80 13.00 6.52
C PRO A 539 13.76 12.32 7.90
N GLU A 540 14.07 13.07 8.97
CA GLU A 540 13.96 12.58 10.34
C GLU A 540 12.48 12.47 10.75
N ALA A 541 11.69 13.52 10.48
CA ALA A 541 10.27 13.55 10.81
C ALA A 541 9.50 12.41 10.13
N ARG A 542 9.83 12.08 8.87
CA ARG A 542 9.30 10.92 8.13
C ARG A 542 9.67 9.59 8.75
N SER A 543 10.79 9.54 9.48
CA SER A 543 11.26 8.34 10.16
C SER A 543 10.69 8.21 11.58
N MET A 544 10.07 9.26 12.14
CA MET A 544 9.44 9.25 13.46
C MET A 544 8.14 8.45 13.45
N ASP A 545 7.95 7.57 14.43
CA ASP A 545 6.66 6.94 14.71
C ASP A 545 5.59 8.02 14.95
N THR A 546 4.40 7.77 14.44
CA THR A 546 3.26 8.68 14.49
C THR A 546 2.90 9.09 15.92
N HIS A 547 3.08 8.20 16.91
CA HIS A 547 2.87 8.55 18.32
C HIS A 547 3.86 9.62 18.80
N GLN A 548 5.11 9.60 18.34
CA GLN A 548 6.13 10.58 18.71
C GLN A 548 5.75 11.98 18.20
N ARG A 549 5.29 12.04 16.94
CA ARG A 549 4.83 13.27 16.28
C ARG A 549 3.67 13.90 17.04
N LEU A 550 2.59 13.14 17.22
CA LEU A 550 1.38 13.58 17.91
C LEU A 550 1.67 14.02 19.35
N GLN A 551 2.50 13.26 20.07
CA GLN A 551 2.83 13.60 21.45
C GLN A 551 3.66 14.87 21.56
N THR A 552 4.60 15.12 20.63
CA THR A 552 5.44 16.31 20.67
C THR A 552 4.60 17.59 20.51
N GLU A 553 3.61 17.57 19.62
CA GLU A 553 2.61 18.65 19.51
C GLU A 553 1.79 18.79 20.80
N THR A 554 1.19 17.69 21.26
CA THR A 554 0.28 17.70 22.42
C THR A 554 1.00 18.12 23.71
N ALA A 555 2.25 17.70 23.93
CA ALA A 555 3.04 18.10 25.09
C ALA A 555 3.34 19.60 25.07
N TYR A 556 3.75 20.14 23.91
CA TYR A 556 3.99 21.58 23.78
C TYR A 556 2.71 22.40 23.97
N GLU A 557 1.58 21.93 23.45
CA GLU A 557 0.29 22.59 23.67
C GLU A 557 -0.08 22.65 25.15
N SER A 558 0.18 21.59 25.94
CA SER A 558 0.00 21.63 27.40
C SER A 558 0.90 22.66 28.09
N PHE A 559 2.16 22.80 27.65
CA PHE A 559 3.05 23.86 28.14
C PHE A 559 2.57 25.26 27.76
N TYR A 560 2.12 25.43 26.52
CA TYR A 560 1.58 26.69 26.03
C TYR A 560 0.30 27.10 26.78
N ASN A 561 -0.58 26.14 27.06
CA ASN A 561 -1.75 26.33 27.91
C ASN A 561 -1.34 26.67 29.36
N SER A 562 -0.18 26.22 29.82
CA SER A 562 0.38 26.59 31.13
C SER A 562 1.12 27.94 31.16
N GLY A 563 1.36 28.56 30.00
CA GLY A 563 2.00 29.88 29.89
C GLY A 563 3.46 29.89 29.52
N PHE A 564 3.97 28.75 29.08
CA PHE A 564 5.32 28.65 28.57
C PHE A 564 5.34 28.79 27.04
N THR A 565 6.37 29.45 26.54
CA THR A 565 6.79 29.39 25.13
C THR A 565 8.04 28.52 25.02
N LYS A 566 8.43 28.15 23.79
CA LYS A 566 9.69 27.40 23.55
C LYS A 566 10.90 28.08 24.17
N GLU A 567 10.97 29.41 24.09
CA GLU A 567 12.06 30.20 24.65
C GLU A 567 12.12 30.09 26.17
N THR A 568 10.95 30.09 26.83
CA THR A 568 10.89 29.97 28.30
C THR A 568 11.12 28.55 28.82
N LEU A 569 10.95 27.52 27.97
CA LEU A 569 11.19 26.12 28.32
C LEU A 569 12.66 25.71 28.18
N ALA A 570 13.42 26.40 27.34
CA ALA A 570 14.81 26.08 27.09
C ALA A 570 15.62 26.12 28.40
N ASN A 571 16.28 25.00 28.72
CA ASN A 571 17.09 24.79 29.92
C ASN A 571 16.30 24.66 31.24
N VAL A 572 14.98 24.48 31.20
CA VAL A 572 14.19 24.20 32.41
C VAL A 572 14.44 22.77 32.88
N GLU A 573 14.63 22.60 34.19
CA GLU A 573 14.68 21.30 34.87
C GLU A 573 13.28 20.66 34.92
N CYS A 574 12.77 20.32 33.74
CA CYS A 574 11.49 19.67 33.56
C CYS A 574 11.68 18.19 33.23
N GLY A 575 11.12 17.30 34.05
CA GLY A 575 11.08 15.89 33.71
C GLY A 575 9.90 15.55 32.79
N VAL A 576 10.10 14.55 31.94
CA VAL A 576 9.13 14.05 30.97
C VAL A 576 8.86 12.58 31.25
N PHE A 577 7.65 12.29 31.70
CA PHE A 577 7.19 10.96 32.08
C PHE A 577 6.08 10.55 31.12
N MET A 578 6.33 9.52 30.32
CA MET A 578 5.45 9.20 29.21
C MET A 578 4.88 7.79 29.32
N GLY A 579 3.56 7.67 29.35
CA GLY A 579 2.87 6.38 29.24
C GLY A 579 2.67 5.98 27.78
N CYS A 580 3.20 4.83 27.38
CA CYS A 580 2.98 4.27 26.05
C CYS A 580 3.18 2.76 26.11
N CYS A 581 2.17 1.99 25.71
CA CYS A 581 2.24 0.52 25.72
C CYS A 581 2.39 -0.09 24.33
N THR A 582 2.27 0.72 23.28
CA THR A 582 2.47 0.28 21.91
C THR A 582 3.15 1.38 21.13
N LEU A 583 4.27 1.05 20.51
CA LEU A 583 4.66 1.74 19.28
C LEU A 583 4.16 0.91 18.13
N THR A 584 3.62 1.61 17.16
CA THR A 584 3.13 0.95 15.96
C THR A 584 4.27 0.61 15.01
N GLY A 585 5.39 1.31 15.13
CA GLY A 585 6.46 1.33 14.15
C GLY A 585 5.90 1.86 12.83
N ILE A 586 6.61 2.79 12.22
CA ILE A 586 6.60 2.77 10.75
C ILE A 586 7.06 1.35 10.39
N THR A 587 6.30 0.63 9.57
CA THR A 587 6.83 -0.61 8.98
C THR A 587 7.91 -0.15 8.01
N VAL A 588 9.12 0.02 8.53
CA VAL A 588 10.27 0.45 7.74
C VAL A 588 10.73 -0.79 7.01
N GLU A 589 10.53 -0.81 5.71
CA GLU A 589 11.10 -1.84 4.84
C GLU A 589 12.62 -1.84 5.03
N TYR A 590 13.25 -3.01 4.92
CA TYR A 590 14.68 -3.15 5.23
C TYR A 590 15.56 -2.19 4.41
N GLU A 591 15.11 -1.84 3.20
CA GLU A 591 15.77 -0.94 2.25
C GLU A 591 15.64 0.54 2.63
N ASP A 592 14.64 0.88 3.43
CA ASP A 592 14.32 2.25 3.86
C ASP A 592 14.85 2.52 5.30
N ILE A 593 15.63 1.58 5.86
CA ILE A 593 16.34 1.76 7.12
C ILE A 593 17.42 2.84 6.94
N GLY A 594 17.25 3.94 7.66
CA GLY A 594 18.14 5.09 7.65
C GLY A 594 18.69 5.42 9.04
N PRO A 595 19.49 6.50 9.16
CA PRO A 595 20.11 6.90 10.42
C PRO A 595 19.09 7.24 11.52
N PHE A 596 17.86 7.60 11.15
CA PHE A 596 16.81 7.98 12.09
C PHE A 596 15.87 6.84 12.47
N THR A 597 15.97 5.65 11.85
CA THR A 597 15.03 4.54 12.07
C THR A 597 14.98 4.12 13.54
N ASN A 598 16.13 3.88 14.17
CA ASN A 598 16.18 3.40 15.56
C ASN A 598 15.56 4.38 16.56
N ILE A 599 15.83 5.68 16.41
CA ILE A 599 15.26 6.71 17.30
C ILE A 599 13.80 7.01 16.93
N GLY A 600 13.44 6.86 15.66
CA GLY A 600 12.09 7.05 15.16
C GLY A 600 11.12 5.95 15.59
N SER A 601 11.58 4.70 15.74
CA SER A 601 10.75 3.57 16.16
C SER A 601 10.99 3.10 17.60
N GLY A 602 11.95 3.69 18.32
CA GLY A 602 12.29 3.31 19.70
C GLY A 602 11.40 3.99 20.73
N LEU A 603 11.03 3.26 21.79
CA LEU A 603 10.28 3.80 22.94
C LEU A 603 11.00 4.97 23.61
N SER A 604 12.34 4.98 23.62
CA SER A 604 13.12 6.09 24.15
C SER A 604 12.89 7.41 23.41
N GLY A 605 12.54 7.35 22.11
CA GLY A 605 12.23 8.53 21.31
C GLY A 605 10.94 9.24 21.74
N MET A 606 10.03 8.55 22.41
CA MET A 606 8.73 9.10 22.84
C MET A 606 8.89 10.24 23.85
N SER A 607 9.56 9.97 24.97
CA SER A 607 9.89 11.00 25.96
C SER A 607 11.09 11.85 25.53
N GLY A 608 12.12 11.22 24.94
CA GLY A 608 13.39 11.88 24.61
C GLY A 608 13.25 13.02 23.61
N ARG A 609 12.35 12.90 22.63
CA ARG A 609 12.11 13.96 21.64
C ARG A 609 11.45 15.19 22.21
N ILE A 610 10.53 15.03 23.17
CA ILE A 610 9.91 16.16 23.87
C ILE A 610 11.00 16.95 24.61
N SER A 611 11.85 16.26 25.38
CA SER A 611 12.98 16.89 26.07
C SER A 611 13.93 17.57 25.09
N HIS A 612 14.32 16.90 24.01
CA HIS A 612 15.24 17.45 23.01
C HIS A 612 14.68 18.65 22.27
N ALA A 613 13.45 18.56 21.75
CA ALA A 613 12.82 19.60 20.94
C ALA A 613 12.44 20.86 21.73
N LEU A 614 12.23 20.74 23.04
CA LEU A 614 11.87 21.84 23.94
C LEU A 614 13.02 22.28 24.86
N GLY A 615 14.18 21.61 24.81
CA GLY A 615 15.35 21.94 25.62
C GLY A 615 15.22 21.63 27.12
N LEU A 616 14.42 20.62 27.50
CA LEU A 616 14.16 20.24 28.88
C LEU A 616 15.29 19.36 29.45
N ARG A 617 15.63 19.52 30.73
CA ARG A 617 16.81 18.88 31.36
C ARG A 617 16.54 17.92 32.51
N GLY A 618 15.27 17.73 32.89
CA GLY A 618 14.90 16.83 33.99
C GLY A 618 14.84 15.35 33.60
N PRO A 619 14.40 14.49 34.54
CA PRO A 619 14.26 13.05 34.32
C PRO A 619 13.38 12.72 33.10
N CYS A 620 13.82 11.84 32.22
CA CYS A 620 13.12 11.56 30.96
C CYS A 620 13.04 10.06 30.68
N PHE A 621 11.83 9.49 30.72
CA PHE A 621 11.63 8.09 30.37
C PHE A 621 10.19 7.77 29.97
N THR A 622 10.07 6.70 29.19
CA THR A 622 8.81 6.14 28.70
C THR A 622 8.50 4.85 29.46
N ILE A 623 7.26 4.70 29.91
CA ILE A 623 6.77 3.62 30.77
C ILE A 623 5.72 2.81 30.01
N ASP A 624 5.94 1.50 29.97
CA ASP A 624 4.95 0.52 29.52
C ASP A 624 4.51 -0.34 30.72
N THR A 625 3.30 -0.08 31.18
CA THR A 625 2.55 -0.94 32.10
C THR A 625 1.19 -1.27 31.51
N ALA A 626 1.11 -1.40 30.19
CA ALA A 626 -0.14 -1.54 29.46
C ALA A 626 -1.11 -0.38 29.74
N CYS A 627 -2.37 -0.70 30.06
CA CYS A 627 -3.45 0.27 30.24
C CYS A 627 -3.28 1.25 31.42
N SER A 628 -2.37 0.97 32.36
CA SER A 628 -2.05 1.86 33.49
C SER A 628 -0.93 2.87 33.22
N SER A 629 -0.30 2.82 32.03
CA SER A 629 0.96 3.52 31.74
C SER A 629 0.96 5.02 32.06
N THR A 630 -0.07 5.78 31.68
CA THR A 630 -0.09 7.22 31.99
C THR A 630 -0.16 7.50 33.50
N LEU A 631 -0.95 6.73 34.27
CA LEU A 631 -1.09 6.99 35.70
C LEU A 631 0.14 6.52 36.50
N VAL A 632 0.86 5.50 36.00
CA VAL A 632 2.18 5.15 36.53
C VAL A 632 3.19 6.26 36.24
N ALA A 633 3.15 6.85 35.04
CA ALA A 633 3.97 8.02 34.70
C ALA A 633 3.64 9.24 35.59
N MET A 634 2.36 9.43 35.90
CA MET A 634 1.90 10.44 36.88
C MET A 634 2.51 10.21 38.26
N ASP A 635 2.46 8.98 38.77
CA ASP A 635 3.04 8.64 40.07
C ASP A 635 4.55 8.90 40.10
N CYS A 636 5.30 8.46 39.08
CA CYS A 636 6.73 8.76 38.96
C CYS A 636 7.02 10.26 38.98
N ALA A 637 6.21 11.06 38.26
CA ALA A 637 6.35 12.51 38.24
C ALA A 637 6.08 13.14 39.62
N VAL A 638 5.02 12.71 40.31
CA VAL A 638 4.67 13.17 41.65
C VAL A 638 5.80 12.88 42.63
N GLN A 639 6.30 11.64 42.66
CA GLN A 639 7.38 11.23 43.56
C GLN A 639 8.69 11.98 43.25
N ALA A 640 9.08 12.09 41.98
CA ALA A 640 10.29 12.81 41.58
C ALA A 640 10.23 14.31 41.93
N SER A 641 9.06 14.93 41.84
CA SER A 641 8.86 16.35 42.21
C SER A 641 8.97 16.55 43.72
N ARG A 642 8.36 15.67 44.52
CA ARG A 642 8.45 15.69 45.99
C ARG A 642 9.89 15.44 46.49
N LEU A 643 10.67 14.67 45.74
CA LEU A 643 12.10 14.45 46.00
C LEU A 643 13.00 15.59 45.50
N GLY A 644 12.45 16.67 44.93
CA GLY A 644 13.21 17.80 44.41
C GLY A 644 14.11 17.47 43.22
N ARG A 645 13.79 16.40 42.46
CA ARG A 645 14.58 15.98 41.27
C ARG A 645 14.26 16.79 40.02
N GLN A 646 13.24 17.64 40.08
CA GLN A 646 12.77 18.46 38.97
C GLN A 646 11.97 19.66 39.50
N GLU A 647 11.91 20.72 38.71
CA GLU A 647 11.12 21.92 39.02
C GLU A 647 9.72 21.87 38.38
N LEU A 648 9.61 21.18 37.25
CA LEU A 648 8.41 21.07 36.43
C LEU A 648 8.30 19.62 35.96
N ALA A 649 7.10 19.10 35.76
CA ALA A 649 6.92 17.76 35.21
C ALA A 649 5.88 17.78 34.08
N CYS A 650 6.22 17.16 32.95
CA CYS A 650 5.31 16.84 31.88
C CYS A 650 4.94 15.37 31.98
N VAL A 651 3.67 15.08 32.25
CA VAL A 651 3.13 13.72 32.22
C VAL A 651 2.30 13.57 30.96
N ALA A 652 2.64 12.58 30.14
CA ALA A 652 2.10 12.41 28.80
C ALA A 652 1.60 10.97 28.57
N GLY A 653 0.66 10.79 27.66
CA GLY A 653 0.21 9.48 27.22
C GLY A 653 -0.35 9.50 25.82
N THR A 654 -0.07 8.48 25.02
CA THR A 654 -0.57 8.37 23.64
C THR A 654 -0.81 6.93 23.21
N ASN A 655 -1.81 6.74 22.36
CA ASN A 655 -2.18 5.46 21.76
C ASN A 655 -2.77 5.69 20.35
N LEU A 656 -2.27 4.96 19.36
CA LEU A 656 -2.75 4.95 17.97
C LEU A 656 -2.88 3.51 17.47
N GLN A 657 -3.83 3.27 16.58
CA GLN A 657 -4.23 1.92 16.16
C GLN A 657 -3.74 1.59 14.74
N LEU A 658 -2.42 1.67 14.52
CA LEU A 658 -1.82 1.53 13.18
C LEU A 658 -1.35 0.11 12.83
N ARG A 659 -1.26 -0.82 13.80
CA ARG A 659 -0.88 -2.21 13.56
C ARG A 659 -2.06 -3.17 13.68
N THR A 660 -2.09 -4.15 12.79
CA THR A 660 -3.14 -5.19 12.70
C THR A 660 -2.94 -6.34 13.70
N ASP A 661 -1.69 -6.63 14.08
CA ASP A 661 -1.36 -7.73 14.99
C ASP A 661 -2.00 -7.59 16.38
N MET A 662 -2.06 -6.37 16.92
CA MET A 662 -2.75 -6.08 18.20
C MET A 662 -4.26 -6.31 18.11
N TRP A 663 -4.89 -5.93 16.99
CA TRP A 663 -6.31 -6.22 16.76
C TRP A 663 -6.59 -7.72 16.73
N VAL A 664 -5.77 -8.46 15.97
CA VAL A 664 -5.86 -9.93 15.89
C VAL A 664 -5.64 -10.53 17.28
N GLY A 665 -4.60 -10.11 18.01
CA GLY A 665 -4.29 -10.59 19.35
C GLY A 665 -5.45 -10.42 20.33
N PHE A 666 -6.02 -9.22 20.41
CA PHE A 666 -7.17 -8.94 21.28
C PHE A 666 -8.44 -9.71 20.86
N CYS A 667 -8.65 -9.92 19.55
CA CYS A 667 -9.71 -10.81 19.09
C CYS A 667 -9.48 -12.26 19.54
N LYS A 668 -8.25 -12.79 19.43
CA LYS A 668 -7.98 -14.19 19.80
C LYS A 668 -8.09 -14.45 21.29
N MET A 669 -7.82 -13.46 22.14
CA MET A 669 -8.11 -13.57 23.57
C MET A 669 -9.58 -13.27 23.93
N THR A 670 -10.45 -13.04 22.95
CA THR A 670 -11.87 -12.70 23.13
C THR A 670 -12.10 -11.50 24.05
N GLY A 671 -11.19 -10.52 24.04
CA GLY A 671 -11.24 -9.36 24.93
C GLY A 671 -12.06 -8.18 24.41
N LEU A 672 -12.36 -8.16 23.11
CA LEU A 672 -13.04 -7.03 22.46
C LEU A 672 -14.56 -7.19 22.47
N ALA A 673 -15.25 -6.07 22.66
CA ALA A 673 -16.69 -5.99 22.43
C ALA A 673 -16.99 -6.14 20.93
N GLY A 674 -18.02 -6.89 20.56
CA GLY A 674 -18.35 -7.15 19.14
C GLY A 674 -18.71 -5.89 18.34
N ASP A 675 -19.20 -4.87 19.03
CA ASP A 675 -19.60 -3.55 18.49
C ASP A 675 -18.56 -2.46 18.79
N GLY A 676 -17.33 -2.83 19.20
CA GLY A 676 -16.25 -1.87 19.45
C GLY A 676 -16.50 -0.85 20.57
N ARG A 677 -17.52 -1.03 21.42
CA ARG A 677 -17.91 -0.10 22.49
C ARG A 677 -17.62 -0.65 23.88
N CYS A 678 -17.22 0.22 24.82
CA CYS A 678 -17.16 -0.16 26.23
C CYS A 678 -18.53 0.08 26.88
N LYS A 679 -19.32 -0.98 27.09
CA LYS A 679 -20.64 -0.91 27.74
C LYS A 679 -20.51 -0.93 29.26
N THR A 680 -19.75 0.02 29.80
CA THR A 680 -19.34 0.07 31.21
C THR A 680 -20.54 0.05 32.17
N PHE A 681 -20.49 -0.87 33.14
CA PHE A 681 -21.52 -1.17 34.15
C PHE A 681 -22.84 -1.73 33.63
N ASP A 682 -23.02 -1.84 32.31
CA ASP A 682 -24.26 -2.33 31.71
C ASP A 682 -24.34 -3.87 31.72
N ALA A 683 -25.54 -4.43 31.74
CA ALA A 683 -25.79 -5.86 31.66
C ALA A 683 -25.34 -6.48 30.33
N SER A 684 -25.16 -5.67 29.28
CA SER A 684 -24.64 -6.08 27.98
C SER A 684 -23.11 -5.94 27.84
N ALA A 685 -22.40 -5.60 28.92
CA ALA A 685 -20.93 -5.60 28.99
C ALA A 685 -20.33 -6.94 28.52
N ASP A 686 -19.61 -6.93 27.40
CA ASP A 686 -19.08 -8.13 26.72
C ASP A 686 -17.60 -8.03 26.34
N GLY A 687 -16.93 -6.92 26.68
CA GLY A 687 -15.56 -6.64 26.30
C GLY A 687 -15.29 -5.14 26.23
N PHE A 688 -14.09 -4.77 25.83
CA PHE A 688 -13.73 -3.36 25.62
C PHE A 688 -13.65 -3.02 24.13
N GLY A 689 -13.93 -1.76 23.79
CA GLY A 689 -13.62 -1.18 22.49
C GLY A 689 -12.20 -0.62 22.47
N ARG A 690 -11.47 -0.72 21.35
CA ARG A 690 -10.17 -0.07 21.20
C ARG A 690 -10.31 1.36 20.71
N SER A 691 -9.38 2.24 21.08
CA SER A 691 -9.46 3.66 20.75
C SER A 691 -8.11 4.36 20.66
N GLU A 692 -8.06 5.45 19.89
CA GLU A 692 -6.90 6.33 19.72
C GLU A 692 -6.99 7.58 20.60
N GLY A 693 -5.85 8.16 20.95
CA GLY A 693 -5.78 9.51 21.51
C GLY A 693 -4.43 9.82 22.15
N SER A 694 -4.20 11.11 22.42
CA SER A 694 -3.00 11.60 23.10
C SER A 694 -3.38 12.70 24.08
N GLY A 695 -2.62 12.85 25.16
CA GLY A 695 -2.78 13.93 26.12
C GLY A 695 -1.51 14.19 26.90
N ALA A 696 -1.40 15.39 27.47
CA ALA A 696 -0.35 15.74 28.41
C ALA A 696 -0.84 16.73 29.47
N VAL A 697 -0.26 16.64 30.67
CA VAL A 697 -0.48 17.57 31.79
C VAL A 697 0.85 18.10 32.32
N ILE A 698 0.86 19.37 32.72
CA ILE A 698 2.02 20.04 33.28
C ILE A 698 1.81 20.22 34.78
N LEU A 699 2.78 19.77 35.57
CA LEU A 699 2.70 19.76 37.02
C LEU A 699 3.87 20.51 37.65
N ARG A 700 3.61 21.20 38.75
CA ARG A 700 4.63 21.79 39.62
C ARG A 700 4.24 21.59 41.08
N LEU A 701 5.22 21.47 41.95
CA LEU A 701 4.98 21.42 43.40
C LEU A 701 4.20 22.67 43.84
N ARG A 702 3.17 22.50 44.69
CA ARG A 702 2.21 23.57 45.01
C ARG A 702 2.87 24.84 45.54
N ALA A 703 3.82 24.73 46.46
CA ALA A 703 4.55 25.84 47.05
C ALA A 703 5.40 26.55 45.99
N ALA A 704 6.03 25.81 45.08
CA ALA A 704 6.81 26.38 43.99
C ALA A 704 5.93 27.13 42.98
N ALA A 705 4.75 26.59 42.65
CA ALA A 705 3.76 27.27 41.80
C ALA A 705 3.28 28.57 42.45
N GLY A 706 2.91 28.52 43.74
CA GLY A 706 2.50 29.70 44.49
C GLY A 706 3.59 30.77 44.60
N ALA A 707 4.85 30.37 44.81
CA ALA A 707 5.99 31.29 44.84
C ALA A 707 6.23 32.00 43.49
N LYS A 708 5.81 31.38 42.38
CA LYS A 708 5.89 31.94 41.02
C LYS A 708 4.61 32.67 40.60
N GLY A 709 3.60 32.76 41.47
CA GLY A 709 2.32 33.40 41.15
C GLY A 709 1.48 32.63 40.15
N GLU A 710 1.73 31.33 40.01
CA GLU A 710 1.01 30.46 39.09
C GLU A 710 -0.29 29.94 39.72
N THR A 711 -1.31 29.81 38.89
CA THR A 711 -2.65 29.39 39.28
C THR A 711 -2.91 27.95 38.86
N ALA A 712 -3.81 27.28 39.56
CA ALA A 712 -4.07 25.85 39.38
C ALA A 712 -5.37 25.58 38.62
N LEU A 713 -5.32 24.67 37.63
CA LEU A 713 -6.53 24.03 37.10
C LEU A 713 -7.10 23.04 38.11
N THR A 714 -6.22 22.24 38.72
CA THR A 714 -6.56 21.25 39.74
C THR A 714 -5.32 20.93 40.56
N LEU A 715 -5.51 20.32 41.73
CA LEU A 715 -4.44 19.82 42.58
C LEU A 715 -4.35 18.30 42.50
N THR A 716 -3.16 17.76 42.26
CA THR A 716 -2.87 16.33 42.43
C THR A 716 -2.47 16.10 43.87
N ARG A 717 -3.35 15.45 44.65
CA ARG A 717 -3.18 15.28 46.10
C ARG A 717 -2.32 14.08 46.43
N GLY A 718 -2.47 12.98 45.70
CA GLY A 718 -1.66 11.79 45.90
C GLY A 718 -1.90 10.72 44.86
N SER A 719 -0.99 9.76 44.80
CA SER A 719 -1.01 8.67 43.84
C SER A 719 -0.50 7.37 44.48
N CYS A 720 -0.86 6.25 43.88
CA CYS A 720 -0.31 4.95 44.27
C CYS A 720 -0.23 4.03 43.06
N VAL A 721 0.83 3.23 43.01
CA VAL A 721 1.01 2.12 42.08
C VAL A 721 1.24 0.83 42.88
N ASN A 722 0.60 -0.27 42.47
CA ASN A 722 0.88 -1.59 43.02
C ASN A 722 0.74 -2.70 41.97
N GLN A 723 0.94 -3.95 42.39
CA GLN A 723 0.76 -5.13 41.56
C GLN A 723 -0.22 -6.11 42.22
N ASP A 724 -0.99 -6.81 41.40
CA ASP A 724 -1.94 -7.86 41.79
C ASP A 724 -1.30 -9.00 42.61
N GLY A 725 -0.06 -9.35 42.31
CA GLY A 725 0.65 -10.54 42.76
C GLY A 725 0.20 -11.78 42.00
N ARG A 726 0.19 -12.94 42.67
CA ARG A 726 -0.39 -14.16 42.08
C ARG A 726 -1.92 -14.08 42.11
N SER A 727 -2.54 -13.88 40.95
CA SER A 727 -3.99 -13.96 40.72
C SER A 727 -4.36 -15.21 39.90
N ALA A 728 -5.61 -15.32 39.46
CA ALA A 728 -6.10 -16.50 38.70
C ALA A 728 -5.37 -16.69 37.36
N THR A 729 -5.12 -15.59 36.65
CA THR A 729 -4.24 -15.50 35.47
C THR A 729 -3.58 -14.13 35.50
N ILE A 730 -2.47 -13.94 34.78
CA ILE A 730 -1.79 -12.63 34.70
C ILE A 730 -2.74 -11.50 34.26
N THR A 731 -3.73 -11.83 33.43
CA THR A 731 -4.74 -10.90 32.90
C THR A 731 -6.01 -10.76 33.73
N ALA A 732 -6.19 -11.60 34.75
CA ALA A 732 -7.37 -11.55 35.60
C ALA A 732 -7.20 -10.47 36.67
N PRO A 733 -8.15 -9.51 36.80
CA PRO A 733 -8.06 -8.44 37.78
C PRO A 733 -8.18 -8.96 39.22
N SER A 734 -7.56 -8.26 40.16
CA SER A 734 -7.59 -8.59 41.59
C SER A 734 -8.27 -7.50 42.44
N GLY A 735 -9.52 -7.75 42.84
CA GLY A 735 -10.27 -6.84 43.73
C GLY A 735 -9.51 -6.45 45.01
N PRO A 736 -8.88 -7.37 45.75
CA PRO A 736 -8.06 -7.03 46.91
C PRO A 736 -6.84 -6.14 46.59
N ALA A 737 -6.24 -6.28 45.41
CA ALA A 737 -5.12 -5.43 45.01
C ALA A 737 -5.58 -4.02 44.65
N GLN A 738 -6.72 -3.89 43.96
CA GLN A 738 -7.38 -2.61 43.71
C GLN A 738 -7.73 -1.92 45.03
N GLN A 739 -8.34 -2.63 46.00
CA GLN A 739 -8.61 -2.09 47.34
C GLN A 739 -7.35 -1.55 48.02
N ARG A 740 -6.23 -2.27 47.96
CA ARG A 740 -4.94 -1.79 48.50
C ARG A 740 -4.44 -0.53 47.79
N ALA A 741 -4.57 -0.46 46.47
CA ALA A 741 -4.18 0.72 45.69
C ALA A 741 -5.02 1.95 46.10
N LEU A 742 -6.34 1.79 46.19
CA LEU A 742 -7.26 2.84 46.65
C LEU A 742 -6.90 3.30 48.08
N GLN A 743 -6.75 2.36 49.03
CA GLN A 743 -6.38 2.68 50.42
C GLN A 743 -5.04 3.41 50.53
N ASN A 744 -4.02 2.97 49.79
CA ASN A 744 -2.70 3.58 49.84
C ASN A 744 -2.69 4.96 49.17
N SER A 745 -3.45 5.15 48.09
CA SER A 745 -3.61 6.47 47.47
C SER A 745 -4.28 7.48 48.42
N LEU A 746 -5.26 7.04 49.21
CA LEU A 746 -5.89 7.88 50.24
C LEU A 746 -4.87 8.29 51.31
N ARG A 747 -4.03 7.34 51.76
CA ARG A 747 -2.94 7.61 52.72
C ARG A 747 -1.88 8.57 52.17
N ASP A 748 -1.55 8.47 50.89
CA ASP A 748 -0.61 9.37 50.22
C ASP A 748 -1.19 10.78 50.06
N SER A 749 -2.48 10.87 49.75
CA SER A 749 -3.21 12.14 49.55
C SER A 749 -3.63 12.86 50.83
N GLU A 750 -3.54 12.18 51.99
CA GLU A 750 -4.08 12.62 53.27
C GLU A 750 -5.58 12.92 53.24
N LEU A 751 -6.32 12.19 52.40
CA LEU A 751 -7.78 12.25 52.31
C LEU A 751 -8.41 11.07 53.04
N SER A 752 -9.56 11.32 53.66
CA SER A 752 -10.47 10.27 54.10
C SER A 752 -11.32 9.78 52.93
N ALA A 753 -11.84 8.56 53.05
CA ALA A 753 -12.69 7.98 52.02
C ALA A 753 -13.99 8.78 51.78
N LEU A 754 -14.51 9.50 52.79
CA LEU A 754 -15.73 10.30 52.66
C LEU A 754 -15.52 11.61 51.90
N GLU A 755 -14.28 12.13 51.85
CA GLU A 755 -13.95 13.35 51.10
C GLU A 755 -13.94 13.13 49.58
N VAL A 756 -13.64 11.89 49.14
CA VAL A 756 -13.74 11.53 47.72
C VAL A 756 -15.21 11.35 47.35
N SER A 757 -15.68 12.15 46.40
CA SER A 757 -17.09 12.21 46.00
C SER A 757 -17.35 11.60 44.61
N LEU A 758 -16.30 11.41 43.81
CA LEU A 758 -16.39 10.82 42.49
C LEU A 758 -15.17 9.93 42.22
N VAL A 759 -15.38 8.84 41.49
CA VAL A 759 -14.30 8.02 40.92
C VAL A 759 -14.51 7.90 39.42
N GLU A 760 -13.52 8.36 38.66
CA GLU A 760 -13.36 8.03 37.25
C GLU A 760 -12.72 6.63 37.18
N CYS A 761 -13.59 5.63 37.04
CA CYS A 761 -13.23 4.22 37.02
C CYS A 761 -12.38 3.85 35.81
N HIS A 762 -11.64 2.74 35.94
CA HIS A 762 -11.05 2.10 34.79
C HIS A 762 -12.14 1.62 33.82
N GLY A 763 -13.16 0.91 34.30
CA GLY A 763 -14.46 0.75 33.65
C GLY A 763 -14.41 0.31 32.19
N THR A 764 -13.82 -0.85 31.91
CA THR A 764 -13.60 -1.33 30.54
C THR A 764 -14.85 -1.92 29.87
N GLY A 765 -15.96 -2.12 30.58
CA GLY A 765 -17.16 -2.72 29.99
C GLY A 765 -17.06 -4.23 29.90
N THR A 766 -16.30 -4.85 30.80
CA THR A 766 -16.15 -6.31 30.86
C THR A 766 -17.12 -6.90 31.88
N ALA A 767 -17.69 -8.08 31.56
CA ALA A 767 -18.71 -8.72 32.38
C ALA A 767 -18.28 -8.99 33.84
N LEU A 768 -16.98 -9.23 34.08
CA LEU A 768 -16.41 -9.52 35.40
C LEU A 768 -15.54 -8.38 35.97
N GLY A 769 -14.82 -7.64 35.12
CA GLY A 769 -13.93 -6.57 35.59
C GLY A 769 -14.69 -5.41 36.23
N ASP A 770 -15.83 -5.02 35.64
CA ASP A 770 -16.65 -3.93 36.16
C ASP A 770 -17.21 -4.26 37.57
N PRO A 771 -17.81 -5.45 37.82
CA PRO A 771 -18.18 -5.86 39.19
C PRO A 771 -17.03 -5.89 40.20
N ILE A 772 -15.84 -6.36 39.78
CA ILE A 772 -14.66 -6.41 40.66
C ILE A 772 -14.22 -5.00 41.05
N GLU A 773 -14.21 -4.07 40.10
CA GLU A 773 -13.88 -2.67 40.35
C GLU A 773 -14.90 -2.02 41.26
N VAL A 774 -16.21 -2.15 40.98
CA VAL A 774 -17.26 -1.56 41.82
C VAL A 774 -17.21 -2.12 43.24
N GLY A 775 -16.97 -3.42 43.42
CA GLY A 775 -16.80 -4.02 44.74
C GLY A 775 -15.57 -3.51 45.50
N ALA A 776 -14.48 -3.17 44.79
CA ALA A 776 -13.34 -2.49 45.39
C ALA A 776 -13.69 -1.06 45.82
N GLN A 777 -14.45 -0.32 45.01
CA GLN A 777 -14.94 1.02 45.36
C GLN A 777 -15.87 0.96 46.59
N GLU A 778 -16.84 0.05 46.61
CA GLU A 778 -17.75 -0.16 47.74
C GLU A 778 -16.97 -0.40 49.04
N LYS A 779 -15.97 -1.28 48.99
CA LYS A 779 -15.22 -1.66 50.19
C LYS A 779 -14.43 -0.52 50.81
N ILE A 780 -13.94 0.41 49.99
CA ILE A 780 -13.08 1.52 50.43
C ILE A 780 -13.90 2.79 50.69
N TYR A 781 -14.76 3.16 49.76
CA TYR A 781 -15.49 4.42 49.78
C TYR A 781 -16.92 4.30 50.32
N GLY A 782 -17.50 3.10 50.41
CA GLY A 782 -18.87 2.89 50.88
C GLY A 782 -19.01 2.92 52.40
N LYS A 783 -17.92 2.69 53.16
CA LYS A 783 -17.97 2.64 54.62
C LYS A 783 -18.37 4.00 55.20
N ASP A 784 -19.36 3.99 56.09
CA ASP A 784 -19.86 5.17 56.82
C ASP A 784 -20.46 6.27 55.91
N ARG A 785 -20.70 5.97 54.63
CA ARG A 785 -21.26 6.91 53.64
C ARG A 785 -22.79 6.91 53.71
N ALA A 786 -23.37 8.09 53.86
CA ALA A 786 -24.82 8.28 53.90
C ALA A 786 -25.42 8.44 52.50
N ASP A 787 -26.73 8.18 52.36
CA ASP A 787 -27.45 8.31 51.08
C ASP A 787 -27.43 9.72 50.49
N GLN A 788 -27.27 10.77 51.31
CA GLN A 788 -27.15 12.14 50.80
C GLN A 788 -25.74 12.47 50.27
N ASP A 789 -24.73 11.63 50.56
CA ASP A 789 -23.32 11.84 50.24
C ASP A 789 -22.81 10.74 49.29
N GLN A 790 -23.63 10.37 48.29
CA GLN A 790 -23.35 9.23 47.40
C GLN A 790 -22.02 9.40 46.65
N LEU A 791 -21.29 8.30 46.47
CA LEU A 791 -20.13 8.26 45.60
C LEU A 791 -20.59 8.20 44.13
N ILE A 792 -20.05 9.05 43.27
CA ILE A 792 -20.35 9.03 41.84
C ILE A 792 -19.34 8.14 41.11
N LEU A 793 -19.79 7.15 40.33
CA LEU A 793 -18.92 6.34 39.47
C LEU A 793 -19.11 6.70 38.00
N ALA A 794 -18.04 7.15 37.36
CA ALA A 794 -18.04 7.56 35.96
C ALA A 794 -16.93 6.83 35.19
N ALA A 795 -17.10 6.66 33.88
CA ALA A 795 -16.06 6.06 33.03
C ALA A 795 -16.06 6.71 31.64
N SER A 796 -14.98 7.40 31.29
CA SER A 796 -14.70 7.99 29.98
C SER A 796 -14.74 6.95 28.87
N LYS A 797 -14.31 5.72 29.16
CA LYS A 797 -14.31 4.62 28.19
C LYS A 797 -15.71 4.31 27.66
N SER A 798 -16.76 4.58 28.44
CA SER A 798 -18.13 4.44 27.96
C SER A 798 -18.47 5.36 26.78
N VAL A 799 -17.70 6.43 26.57
CA VAL A 799 -17.90 7.38 25.48
C VAL A 799 -16.86 7.20 24.38
N ILE A 800 -15.58 7.13 24.74
CA ILE A 800 -14.47 7.14 23.76
C ILE A 800 -13.77 5.79 23.63
N ALA A 801 -14.35 4.71 24.14
CA ALA A 801 -13.73 3.40 24.22
C ALA A 801 -12.35 3.43 24.95
N HIS A 802 -11.54 2.38 24.82
CA HIS A 802 -10.31 2.22 25.59
C HIS A 802 -9.07 2.72 24.83
N LEU A 803 -8.49 3.81 25.31
CA LEU A 803 -7.26 4.42 24.75
C LEU A 803 -5.96 3.79 25.27
N GLU A 804 -6.02 2.54 25.76
CA GLU A 804 -4.85 1.76 26.22
C GLU A 804 -3.87 2.59 27.07
N GLY A 805 -2.62 2.78 26.61
CA GLY A 805 -1.57 3.52 27.32
C GLY A 805 -1.86 5.00 27.58
N ALA A 806 -2.83 5.60 26.87
CA ALA A 806 -3.32 6.96 27.03
C ALA A 806 -4.65 7.06 27.81
N ALA A 807 -5.24 5.94 28.24
CA ALA A 807 -6.52 5.94 28.93
C ALA A 807 -6.50 6.75 30.22
N GLY A 808 -5.37 6.77 30.94
CA GLY A 808 -5.21 7.55 32.16
C GLY A 808 -5.32 9.06 31.91
N VAL A 809 -4.61 9.60 30.90
CA VAL A 809 -4.70 11.03 30.59
C VAL A 809 -6.06 11.44 30.05
N ALA A 810 -6.74 10.58 29.29
CA ALA A 810 -8.12 10.85 28.85
C ALA A 810 -9.10 10.96 30.04
N GLY A 811 -8.95 10.06 31.02
CA GLY A 811 -9.70 10.12 32.29
C GLY A 811 -9.37 11.37 33.10
N ILE A 812 -8.09 11.78 33.17
CA ILE A 812 -7.67 13.05 33.78
C ILE A 812 -8.34 14.24 33.08
N THR A 813 -8.30 14.31 31.74
CA THR A 813 -8.90 15.41 31.00
C THR A 813 -10.41 15.51 31.27
N LYS A 814 -11.12 14.39 31.22
CA LYS A 814 -12.55 14.35 31.56
C LYS A 814 -12.77 14.84 32.99
N LEU A 815 -11.98 14.37 33.96
CA LEU A 815 -12.13 14.75 35.36
C LEU A 815 -11.84 16.24 35.59
N VAL A 816 -10.80 16.79 34.98
CA VAL A 816 -10.49 18.23 35.03
C VAL A 816 -11.67 19.04 34.50
N LYS A 817 -12.28 18.63 33.39
CA LYS A 817 -13.47 19.30 32.84
C LYS A 817 -14.71 19.14 33.73
N MET A 818 -14.88 18.00 34.39
CA MET A 818 -15.95 17.84 35.40
C MET A 818 -15.74 18.74 36.62
N LEU A 819 -14.49 18.94 37.07
CA LEU A 819 -14.14 19.87 38.16
C LEU A 819 -14.40 21.32 37.74
N GLU A 820 -13.97 21.70 36.53
CA GLU A 820 -14.17 23.03 35.93
C GLU A 820 -15.65 23.40 35.86
N HIS A 821 -16.47 22.51 35.30
CA HIS A 821 -17.89 22.76 35.06
C HIS A 821 -18.80 22.28 36.19
N LYS A 822 -18.25 21.67 37.25
CA LYS A 822 -18.99 21.15 38.41
C LYS A 822 -20.17 20.25 38.00
N THR A 823 -19.99 19.47 36.93
CA THR A 823 -21.04 18.69 36.24
C THR A 823 -20.49 17.33 35.83
N VAL A 824 -21.31 16.28 35.86
CA VAL A 824 -20.92 14.91 35.48
C VAL A 824 -21.73 14.43 34.26
N PRO A 825 -21.08 14.05 33.15
CA PRO A 825 -21.74 13.49 31.98
C PRO A 825 -22.19 12.03 32.22
N PRO A 826 -23.16 11.53 31.45
CA PRO A 826 -23.65 10.15 31.57
C PRO A 826 -22.58 9.12 31.19
N ASN A 827 -22.69 7.92 31.75
CA ASN A 827 -22.08 6.72 31.18
C ASN A 827 -22.92 6.31 29.95
N LEU A 828 -22.44 6.65 28.75
CA LEU A 828 -23.25 6.73 27.52
C LEU A 828 -24.08 5.47 27.20
N HIS A 829 -23.51 4.30 27.46
CA HIS A 829 -24.13 3.02 27.09
C HIS A 829 -24.86 2.32 28.25
N LEU A 830 -24.95 2.95 29.43
CA LEU A 830 -25.66 2.38 30.58
C LEU A 830 -27.18 2.46 30.39
N LYS A 831 -27.82 1.31 30.16
CA LYS A 831 -29.28 1.17 30.03
C LYS A 831 -29.87 0.33 31.15
N LYS A 832 -29.17 -0.75 31.54
CA LYS A 832 -29.56 -1.67 32.61
C LYS A 832 -28.31 -2.11 33.36
N LEU A 833 -28.28 -1.91 34.67
CA LEU A 833 -27.14 -2.30 35.49
C LEU A 833 -26.82 -3.80 35.37
N ASN A 834 -25.54 -4.13 35.30
CA ASN A 834 -25.04 -5.49 35.31
C ASN A 834 -25.53 -6.23 36.58
N PRO A 835 -26.16 -7.41 36.46
CA PRO A 835 -26.73 -8.13 37.60
C PRO A 835 -25.69 -8.61 38.63
N ASN A 836 -24.41 -8.62 38.27
CA ASN A 836 -23.31 -8.94 39.19
C ASN A 836 -22.87 -7.73 40.03
N ILE A 837 -23.43 -6.53 39.78
CA ILE A 837 -23.19 -5.33 40.58
C ILE A 837 -24.36 -5.16 41.55
N ASP A 838 -24.10 -5.35 42.84
CA ASP A 838 -25.06 -5.09 43.91
C ASP A 838 -24.76 -3.73 44.58
N LEU A 839 -25.70 -2.79 44.48
CA LEU A 839 -25.59 -1.46 45.08
C LEU A 839 -26.40 -1.33 46.39
N SER A 840 -27.06 -2.40 46.86
CA SER A 840 -28.00 -2.32 47.98
C SER A 840 -27.39 -1.80 49.29
N ASN A 841 -26.09 -2.04 49.52
CA ASN A 841 -25.35 -1.55 50.68
C ASN A 841 -24.29 -0.49 50.32
N PHE A 842 -24.35 0.05 49.10
CA PHE A 842 -23.38 1.02 48.61
C PHE A 842 -24.08 2.29 48.18
N ALA A 843 -24.04 3.33 49.03
CA ALA A 843 -24.55 4.66 48.71
C ALA A 843 -23.74 5.28 47.55
N CYS A 844 -24.16 4.96 46.33
CA CYS A 844 -23.45 5.21 45.08
C CYS A 844 -24.43 5.62 43.97
N CYS A 845 -24.00 6.54 43.11
CA CYS A 845 -24.69 6.96 41.91
C CYS A 845 -23.85 6.61 40.68
N ILE A 846 -24.45 5.93 39.70
CA ILE A 846 -23.84 5.68 38.39
C ILE A 846 -24.65 6.49 37.37
N PRO A 847 -24.13 7.64 36.88
CA PRO A 847 -24.93 8.55 36.07
C PRO A 847 -25.32 7.94 34.72
N ASP A 848 -26.62 7.94 34.42
CA ASP A 848 -27.22 7.59 33.12
C ASP A 848 -27.65 8.85 32.33
N LYS A 849 -27.60 10.02 32.98
CA LYS A 849 -27.90 11.34 32.43
C LYS A 849 -26.97 12.38 33.03
N LEU A 850 -26.93 13.55 32.41
CA LEU A 850 -26.20 14.71 32.92
C LEU A 850 -26.67 15.09 34.33
N MET A 851 -25.74 15.32 35.25
CA MET A 851 -26.05 15.73 36.62
C MET A 851 -25.08 16.76 37.19
N ASP A 852 -25.56 17.62 38.10
CA ASP A 852 -24.71 18.54 38.85
C ASP A 852 -23.83 17.78 39.86
N TRP A 853 -22.55 18.13 39.95
CA TRP A 853 -21.64 17.59 40.95
C TRP A 853 -21.66 18.48 42.21
N LYS A 854 -22.59 18.21 43.13
CA LYS A 854 -22.78 18.99 44.36
C LYS A 854 -22.09 18.33 45.55
N VAL A 855 -21.28 19.10 46.29
CA VAL A 855 -20.60 18.69 47.52
C VAL A 855 -20.61 19.84 48.54
N ALA A 856 -20.48 19.52 49.84
CA ALA A 856 -20.48 20.52 50.91
C ALA A 856 -19.11 21.21 51.10
N GLY A 857 -18.02 20.61 50.62
CA GLY A 857 -16.64 21.12 50.73
C GLY A 857 -15.94 21.10 49.38
N SER A 858 -14.62 20.88 49.37
CA SER A 858 -13.88 20.76 48.11
C SER A 858 -14.21 19.46 47.37
N ARG A 859 -14.40 19.54 46.06
CA ARG A 859 -14.54 18.35 45.20
C ARG A 859 -13.21 17.61 45.13
N CYS A 860 -13.17 16.42 45.73
CA CYS A 860 -12.11 15.45 45.55
C CYS A 860 -12.62 14.26 44.74
N ALA A 861 -11.78 13.76 43.84
CA ALA A 861 -12.10 12.63 42.99
C ALA A 861 -10.89 11.73 42.71
N GLY A 862 -11.15 10.43 42.61
CA GLY A 862 -10.17 9.42 42.25
C GLY A 862 -10.21 9.11 40.75
N ILE A 863 -9.08 8.70 40.18
CA ILE A 863 -8.99 8.13 38.83
C ILE A 863 -8.25 6.80 38.93
N SER A 864 -8.85 5.74 38.39
CA SER A 864 -8.25 4.38 38.40
C SER A 864 -7.78 3.96 37.02
N SER A 865 -6.65 3.25 36.96
CA SER A 865 -6.23 2.53 35.75
C SER A 865 -5.55 1.21 36.09
N PHE A 866 -5.99 0.12 35.45
CA PHE A 866 -5.54 -1.24 35.73
C PHE A 866 -4.98 -1.86 34.45
N GLY A 867 -3.69 -2.17 34.43
CA GLY A 867 -3.03 -2.83 33.32
C GLY A 867 -3.33 -4.33 33.30
N PHE A 868 -3.48 -4.91 32.11
CA PHE A 868 -3.73 -6.35 31.95
C PHE A 868 -2.54 -7.23 32.40
N SER A 869 -1.39 -6.65 32.74
CA SER A 869 -0.26 -7.34 33.38
C SER A 869 -0.36 -7.40 34.91
N GLY A 870 -1.42 -6.85 35.50
CA GLY A 870 -1.67 -6.80 36.95
C GLY A 870 -1.12 -5.55 37.64
N THR A 871 -0.60 -4.56 36.91
CA THR A 871 -0.18 -3.27 37.48
C THR A 871 -1.39 -2.37 37.68
N ASN A 872 -1.62 -1.90 38.90
CA ASN A 872 -2.72 -0.99 39.22
C ASN A 872 -2.17 0.39 39.57
N SER A 873 -2.87 1.44 39.15
CA SER A 873 -2.58 2.81 39.56
C SER A 873 -3.87 3.56 39.91
N HIS A 874 -3.80 4.39 40.94
CA HIS A 874 -4.88 5.29 41.35
C HIS A 874 -4.34 6.66 41.74
N VAL A 875 -4.99 7.72 41.27
CA VAL A 875 -4.60 9.12 41.51
C VAL A 875 -5.79 9.90 42.08
N ASN A 876 -5.57 10.66 43.15
CA ASN A 876 -6.56 11.54 43.75
C ASN A 876 -6.33 12.99 43.32
N LEU A 877 -7.33 13.60 42.67
CA LEU A 877 -7.36 15.01 42.30
C LEU A 877 -8.34 15.78 43.20
N GLN A 878 -8.08 17.07 43.39
CA GLN A 878 -8.94 18.00 44.10
C GLN A 878 -9.09 19.29 43.30
N GLU A 879 -10.30 19.86 43.28
CA GLU A 879 -10.52 21.20 42.70
C GLU A 879 -9.56 22.25 43.28
N ALA A 880 -9.06 23.11 42.40
CA ALA A 880 -8.35 24.31 42.81
C ALA A 880 -9.33 25.31 43.47
N PRO A 881 -8.83 26.25 44.30
CA PRO A 881 -9.65 27.36 44.77
C PRO A 881 -10.30 28.10 43.58
N ASP A 882 -11.58 28.46 43.68
CA ASP A 882 -12.34 29.11 42.59
C ASP A 882 -11.58 30.32 42.02
N SER A 883 -10.96 31.14 42.88
CA SER A 883 -10.17 32.31 42.46
C SER A 883 -8.95 31.96 41.60
N GLU A 884 -8.34 30.80 41.81
CA GLU A 884 -7.21 30.35 40.99
C GLU A 884 -7.69 29.74 39.69
N LEU A 885 -8.72 28.90 39.74
CA LEU A 885 -9.31 28.31 38.55
C LEU A 885 -9.82 29.39 37.59
N ASP A 886 -10.58 30.36 38.09
CA ASP A 886 -11.10 31.49 37.30
C ASP A 886 -9.95 32.28 36.64
N ALA A 887 -8.86 32.52 37.38
CA ALA A 887 -7.68 33.19 36.86
C ALA A 887 -6.97 32.37 35.78
N THR A 888 -6.84 31.05 35.94
CA THR A 888 -6.26 30.18 34.91
C THR A 888 -7.13 30.15 33.65
N LEU A 889 -8.45 29.99 33.80
CA LEU A 889 -9.39 29.96 32.67
C LEU A 889 -9.42 31.30 31.92
N GLN A 890 -9.33 32.42 32.63
CA GLN A 890 -9.22 33.73 32.00
C GLN A 890 -7.93 33.85 31.19
N GLN A 891 -6.79 33.43 31.75
CA GLN A 891 -5.51 33.43 31.03
C GLN A 891 -5.54 32.54 29.78
N LEU A 892 -6.19 31.38 29.85
CA LEU A 892 -6.38 30.49 28.71
C LEU A 892 -7.26 31.13 27.62
N ALA A 893 -8.37 31.79 28.01
CA ALA A 893 -9.28 32.45 27.08
C ALA A 893 -8.65 33.67 26.38
N GLU A 894 -7.72 34.36 27.03
CA GLU A 894 -7.00 35.50 26.45
C GLU A 894 -5.85 35.07 25.52
N ARG A 895 -5.42 33.80 25.55
CA ARG A 895 -4.35 33.30 24.69
C ARG A 895 -4.84 32.94 23.29
N PRO A 896 -4.09 33.26 22.23
CA PRO A 896 -4.36 32.78 20.89
C PRO A 896 -4.38 31.24 20.84
N MET A 897 -5.33 30.67 20.12
CA MET A 897 -5.34 29.24 19.83
C MET A 897 -4.08 28.88 19.03
N MET A 898 -3.43 27.79 19.41
CA MET A 898 -2.24 27.31 18.69
C MET A 898 -2.66 26.71 17.34
N THR A 899 -2.04 27.18 16.27
CA THR A 899 -2.24 26.65 14.92
C THR A 899 -0.98 25.96 14.44
N TRP A 900 -1.10 24.71 14.00
CA TRP A 900 0.00 23.92 13.46
C TRP A 900 0.06 24.07 11.94
N SER A 901 1.26 24.31 11.40
CA SER A 901 1.53 24.27 9.96
C SER A 901 1.91 22.85 9.55
N ARG A 902 0.98 21.91 9.72
CA ARG A 902 1.29 20.49 9.55
C ARG A 902 1.55 20.14 8.09
N THR A 903 2.46 19.18 7.92
CA THR A 903 2.71 18.54 6.63
C THR A 903 2.36 17.07 6.72
N ASP A 904 1.82 16.50 5.64
CA ASP A 904 1.58 15.06 5.57
C ASP A 904 2.91 14.30 5.48
N LEU A 905 3.20 13.57 6.55
CA LEU A 905 4.41 12.77 6.71
C LEU A 905 4.13 11.26 6.60
N SER A 906 3.01 10.88 5.98
CA SER A 906 2.70 9.50 5.68
C SER A 906 3.87 8.82 4.96
N TYR A 907 4.19 7.64 5.46
CA TYR A 907 5.26 6.78 4.94
C TYR A 907 4.79 5.96 3.74
N LYS A 908 3.47 5.86 3.56
CA LYS A 908 2.84 5.14 2.48
C LYS A 908 2.92 5.99 1.21
N ASP A 909 3.88 5.71 0.32
CA ASP A 909 4.11 6.43 -0.95
C ASP A 909 2.83 6.67 -1.79
N TRP A 910 1.80 5.84 -1.61
CA TRP A 910 0.52 5.97 -2.30
C TRP A 910 -0.38 7.12 -1.79
N ALA A 911 -0.15 7.67 -0.60
CA ALA A 911 -0.97 8.74 -0.03
C ALA A 911 -0.68 10.12 -0.65
N LYS A 912 0.54 10.31 -1.18
CA LYS A 912 0.99 11.60 -1.75
C LYS A 912 0.59 11.82 -3.20
N GLN A 913 0.35 10.76 -3.96
CA GLN A 913 0.17 10.84 -5.40
C GLN A 913 -1.23 10.42 -5.76
N LEU A 914 -2.16 11.37 -5.71
CA LEU A 914 -3.53 11.17 -6.15
C LEU A 914 -3.69 11.46 -7.65
N TRP A 915 -2.81 12.30 -8.21
CA TRP A 915 -3.02 12.97 -9.49
C TRP A 915 -2.07 12.51 -10.58
N TRP A 916 -2.62 12.14 -11.74
CA TRP A 916 -1.83 11.61 -12.85
C TRP A 916 -2.16 12.31 -14.17
N GLY A 917 -1.13 12.54 -14.98
CA GLY A 917 -1.24 13.08 -16.33
C GLY A 917 -0.41 12.30 -17.34
N ILE A 918 -0.64 12.58 -18.63
CA ILE A 918 0.18 12.04 -19.73
C ILE A 918 0.96 13.18 -20.37
N SER A 919 2.28 13.05 -20.40
CA SER A 919 3.18 13.94 -21.13
C SER A 919 3.66 13.25 -22.40
N TRP A 920 3.54 13.92 -23.55
CA TRP A 920 4.01 13.39 -24.84
C TRP A 920 5.40 13.93 -25.15
N GLN A 921 6.34 13.04 -25.45
CA GLN A 921 7.75 13.38 -25.65
C GLN A 921 8.26 12.90 -27.01
N SER A 922 9.18 13.65 -27.61
CA SER A 922 9.81 13.27 -28.88
C SER A 922 10.76 12.10 -28.71
N VAL A 923 10.60 11.09 -29.56
CA VAL A 923 11.48 9.94 -29.63
C VAL A 923 12.54 10.19 -30.70
N ALA A 924 13.82 10.01 -30.35
CA ALA A 924 14.91 10.18 -31.30
C ALA A 924 14.90 9.03 -32.32
N SER A 925 15.03 9.36 -33.61
CA SER A 925 15.25 8.34 -34.65
C SER A 925 16.58 7.62 -34.35
N PRO A 926 16.65 6.28 -34.37
CA PRO A 926 17.90 5.57 -34.11
C PRO A 926 18.94 6.05 -35.12
N THR A 927 20.01 6.68 -34.66
CA THR A 927 21.17 6.96 -35.50
C THR A 927 21.68 5.65 -36.06
N GLU A 928 21.87 5.58 -37.38
CA GLU A 928 22.39 4.43 -38.13
C GLU A 928 23.54 3.77 -37.35
N THR A 929 23.23 2.67 -36.66
CA THR A 929 24.26 1.81 -36.09
C THR A 929 24.93 1.12 -37.26
N SER A 930 26.17 1.54 -37.56
CA SER A 930 27.05 0.88 -38.52
C SER A 930 27.11 -0.61 -38.17
N VAL A 931 26.47 -1.45 -38.98
CA VAL A 931 26.53 -2.91 -38.85
C VAL A 931 27.98 -3.30 -39.16
N ALA A 932 28.66 -3.90 -38.18
CA ALA A 932 30.01 -4.43 -38.37
C ALA A 932 30.01 -5.46 -39.51
N ALA A 933 30.96 -5.35 -40.44
CA ALA A 933 31.07 -6.27 -41.57
C ALA A 933 31.38 -7.71 -41.10
N GLU A 934 30.36 -8.56 -41.05
CA GLU A 934 30.39 -10.01 -40.80
C GLU A 934 31.14 -10.75 -41.95
N ASP A 935 31.72 -11.93 -41.67
CA ASP A 935 32.40 -12.77 -42.68
C ASP A 935 31.40 -13.75 -43.34
N TRP A 936 31.24 -13.67 -44.66
CA TRP A 936 30.22 -14.41 -45.42
C TRP A 936 30.84 -15.50 -46.30
N LEU A 937 30.22 -16.69 -46.35
CA LEU A 937 30.58 -17.75 -47.28
C LEU A 937 29.42 -18.02 -48.24
N VAL A 938 29.64 -17.81 -49.54
CA VAL A 938 28.64 -18.07 -50.59
C VAL A 938 29.02 -19.32 -51.37
N LEU A 939 28.11 -20.28 -51.48
CA LEU A 939 28.34 -21.61 -52.02
C LEU A 939 27.49 -21.81 -53.28
N GLY A 940 28.16 -21.95 -54.42
CA GLY A 940 27.52 -22.17 -55.72
C GLY A 940 26.90 -20.92 -56.35
N GLY A 941 26.15 -21.11 -57.44
CA GLY A 941 25.44 -20.06 -58.19
C GLY A 941 26.25 -19.40 -59.33
N GLY A 942 27.41 -19.97 -59.67
CA GLY A 942 28.23 -19.56 -60.81
C GLY A 942 28.84 -18.15 -60.71
N GLN A 943 29.38 -17.66 -61.82
CA GLN A 943 30.06 -16.35 -61.89
C GLN A 943 29.13 -15.18 -61.58
N THR A 944 27.84 -15.31 -61.94
CA THR A 944 26.84 -14.27 -61.73
C THR A 944 26.59 -14.00 -60.24
N VAL A 945 26.46 -15.04 -59.42
CA VAL A 945 26.33 -14.89 -57.96
C VAL A 945 27.64 -14.40 -57.33
N ALA A 946 28.80 -14.80 -57.88
CA ALA A 946 30.09 -14.34 -57.40
C ALA A 946 30.29 -12.83 -57.59
N ASP A 947 29.97 -12.30 -58.78
CA ASP A 947 30.08 -10.87 -59.10
C ASP A 947 29.08 -10.03 -58.32
N ALA A 948 27.91 -10.59 -58.03
CA ALA A 948 26.88 -10.01 -57.18
C ALA A 948 27.30 -9.92 -55.70
N ALA A 949 27.79 -11.03 -55.14
CA ALA A 949 28.23 -11.10 -53.74
C ALA A 949 29.41 -10.17 -53.46
N ALA A 950 30.36 -10.06 -54.39
CA ALA A 950 31.52 -9.16 -54.26
C ALA A 950 31.14 -7.67 -54.21
N LYS A 951 29.98 -7.29 -54.75
CA LYS A 951 29.49 -5.90 -54.75
C LYS A 951 28.67 -5.54 -53.51
N VAL A 952 27.94 -6.50 -52.96
CA VAL A 952 26.94 -6.28 -51.89
C VAL A 952 27.43 -6.73 -50.52
N LEU A 953 28.35 -7.70 -50.46
CA LEU A 953 28.88 -8.27 -49.22
C LEU A 953 30.40 -8.02 -49.14
N PRO A 954 30.86 -7.01 -48.38
CA PRO A 954 32.26 -6.55 -48.39
C PRO A 954 33.31 -7.60 -47.98
N LYS A 955 32.89 -8.69 -47.32
CA LYS A 955 33.73 -9.81 -46.88
C LYS A 955 33.21 -11.19 -47.31
N ALA A 956 32.50 -11.26 -48.44
CA ALA A 956 32.06 -12.55 -48.97
C ALA A 956 33.20 -13.32 -49.64
N THR A 957 33.37 -14.58 -49.23
CA THR A 957 34.16 -15.57 -49.95
C THR A 957 33.21 -16.46 -50.75
N VAL A 958 33.40 -16.54 -52.07
CA VAL A 958 32.54 -17.33 -52.97
C VAL A 958 33.27 -18.58 -53.39
N VAL A 959 32.62 -19.73 -53.25
CA VAL A 959 33.22 -21.05 -53.44
C VAL A 959 32.31 -21.92 -54.30
N GLY A 960 32.90 -22.67 -55.24
CA GLY A 960 32.17 -23.60 -56.11
C GLY A 960 31.73 -24.89 -55.41
N MET A 961 30.87 -25.65 -56.07
CA MET A 961 30.32 -26.92 -55.55
C MET A 961 31.36 -28.04 -55.44
N ASP A 962 32.52 -27.91 -56.08
CA ASP A 962 33.65 -28.83 -55.99
C ASP A 962 34.17 -28.96 -54.55
N ARG A 963 34.05 -27.89 -53.76
CA ARG A 963 34.46 -27.86 -52.34
C ARG A 963 33.44 -28.51 -51.39
N LEU A 964 32.31 -28.98 -51.92
CA LEU A 964 31.28 -29.75 -51.23
C LEU A 964 31.21 -31.21 -51.75
N ALA A 965 32.21 -31.66 -52.52
CA ALA A 965 32.22 -32.99 -53.15
C ALA A 965 32.35 -34.15 -52.15
N SER A 966 33.00 -33.94 -51.00
CA SER A 966 33.11 -34.92 -49.92
C SER A 966 33.00 -34.29 -48.52
N ALA A 967 32.64 -35.08 -47.51
CA ALA A 967 32.51 -34.59 -46.13
C ALA A 967 33.83 -34.02 -45.57
N ALA A 968 34.97 -34.57 -45.97
CA ALA A 968 36.28 -34.07 -45.56
C ALA A 968 36.60 -32.68 -46.13
N GLU A 969 36.14 -32.38 -47.35
CA GLU A 969 36.31 -31.06 -47.97
C GLU A 969 35.37 -30.01 -47.37
N VAL A 970 34.14 -30.40 -47.02
CA VAL A 970 33.21 -29.53 -46.28
C VAL A 970 33.79 -29.15 -44.92
N ASP A 971 34.30 -30.12 -44.16
CA ASP A 971 34.86 -29.84 -42.84
C ASP A 971 36.10 -28.94 -42.92
N LYS A 972 36.97 -29.20 -43.92
CA LYS A 972 38.10 -28.33 -44.23
C LYS A 972 37.64 -26.91 -44.55
N LEU A 973 36.70 -26.73 -45.48
CA LEU A 973 36.15 -25.42 -45.88
C LEU A 973 35.56 -24.66 -44.69
N LEU A 974 34.74 -25.32 -43.87
CA LEU A 974 34.14 -24.68 -42.70
C LEU A 974 35.19 -24.34 -41.63
N SER A 975 36.34 -25.02 -41.58
CA SER A 975 37.44 -24.76 -40.63
C SER A 975 38.45 -23.70 -41.07
N GLU A 976 38.41 -23.24 -42.31
CA GLU A 976 39.38 -22.28 -42.85
C GLU A 976 39.33 -20.92 -42.16
N GLN A 977 38.14 -20.47 -41.72
CA GLN A 977 37.94 -19.27 -40.91
C GLN A 977 36.60 -19.29 -40.17
N SER A 978 36.37 -18.31 -39.29
CA SER A 978 35.10 -18.16 -38.57
C SER A 978 34.06 -17.47 -39.45
N TRP A 979 33.08 -18.24 -39.92
CA TRP A 979 31.99 -17.74 -40.75
C TRP A 979 30.82 -17.26 -39.90
N SER A 980 30.32 -16.06 -40.19
CA SER A 980 29.15 -15.48 -39.50
C SER A 980 27.85 -15.85 -40.19
N CYS A 981 27.87 -15.89 -41.53
CA CYS A 981 26.73 -16.31 -42.35
C CYS A 981 27.18 -17.10 -43.58
N LEU A 982 26.44 -18.16 -43.90
CA LEU A 982 26.62 -19.00 -45.08
C LEU A 982 25.43 -18.80 -46.00
N VAL A 983 25.66 -18.76 -47.29
CA VAL A 983 24.64 -18.65 -48.32
C VAL A 983 24.82 -19.80 -49.30
N PHE A 984 23.81 -20.63 -49.47
CA PHE A 984 23.77 -21.68 -50.49
C PHE A 984 22.93 -21.20 -51.66
N ALA A 985 23.57 -20.94 -52.80
CA ALA A 985 22.98 -20.28 -53.96
C ALA A 985 22.96 -21.16 -55.23
N GLU A 986 23.49 -22.39 -55.17
CA GLU A 986 23.53 -23.29 -56.34
C GLU A 986 22.13 -23.59 -56.92
N ALA A 987 21.11 -23.60 -56.08
CA ALA A 987 19.73 -23.82 -56.49
C ALA A 987 19.11 -22.70 -57.34
N LEU A 988 19.84 -21.60 -57.56
CA LEU A 988 19.48 -20.52 -58.48
C LEU A 988 19.84 -20.85 -59.94
N GLN A 989 20.75 -21.80 -60.17
CA GLN A 989 21.27 -22.12 -61.51
C GLN A 989 21.13 -23.59 -61.87
N ALA A 990 21.20 -24.51 -60.90
CA ALA A 990 21.15 -25.94 -61.17
C ALA A 990 19.70 -26.46 -61.32
N GLU A 991 19.51 -27.51 -62.13
CA GLU A 991 18.20 -28.15 -62.37
C GLU A 991 18.19 -29.64 -61.98
N ASP A 992 19.21 -30.11 -61.25
CA ASP A 992 19.46 -31.51 -60.91
C ASP A 992 18.68 -31.97 -59.65
N ALA A 993 17.36 -31.85 -59.67
CA ALA A 993 16.45 -32.11 -58.54
C ALA A 993 16.33 -33.59 -58.07
N THR A 994 17.37 -34.41 -58.25
CA THR A 994 17.38 -35.83 -57.85
C THR A 994 18.38 -36.10 -56.73
N LEU A 995 18.16 -37.16 -55.95
CA LEU A 995 19.10 -37.62 -54.91
C LEU A 995 20.45 -38.08 -55.47
N GLU A 996 20.51 -38.46 -56.75
CA GLU A 996 21.75 -38.76 -57.48
C GLU A 996 22.42 -37.50 -58.06
N GLY A 997 21.73 -36.35 -57.99
CA GLY A 997 22.22 -35.05 -58.43
C GLY A 997 23.25 -34.45 -57.44
N PRO A 998 24.30 -33.77 -57.94
CA PRO A 998 25.33 -33.18 -57.08
C PRO A 998 24.82 -32.10 -56.12
N THR A 999 23.76 -31.34 -56.43
CA THR A 999 23.37 -30.15 -55.65
C THR A 999 22.72 -30.49 -54.30
N LEU A 1000 21.72 -31.36 -54.28
CA LEU A 1000 21.08 -31.78 -53.02
C LEU A 1000 22.03 -32.61 -52.15
N ALA A 1001 22.89 -33.43 -52.77
CA ALA A 1001 23.91 -34.20 -52.07
C ALA A 1001 24.95 -33.29 -51.39
N ALA A 1002 25.37 -32.21 -52.04
CA ALA A 1002 26.27 -31.22 -51.48
C ALA A 1002 25.62 -30.39 -50.36
N LEU A 1003 24.36 -29.98 -50.53
CA LEU A 1003 23.60 -29.29 -49.48
C LEU A 1003 23.45 -30.16 -48.22
N LEU A 1004 23.17 -31.45 -48.39
CA LEU A 1004 23.10 -32.41 -47.29
C LEU A 1004 24.44 -32.50 -46.53
N ARG A 1005 25.56 -32.62 -47.25
CA ARG A 1005 26.90 -32.68 -46.63
C ARG A 1005 27.25 -31.38 -45.91
N LEU A 1006 26.88 -30.24 -46.47
CA LEU A 1006 27.07 -28.93 -45.84
C LEU A 1006 26.35 -28.86 -44.49
N VAL A 1007 25.07 -29.21 -44.46
CA VAL A 1007 24.28 -29.21 -43.23
C VAL A 1007 24.84 -30.21 -42.22
N GLN A 1008 25.22 -31.42 -42.66
CA GLN A 1008 25.88 -32.40 -41.79
C GLN A 1008 27.17 -31.84 -41.18
N GLY A 1009 27.98 -31.11 -41.93
CA GLY A 1009 29.19 -30.44 -41.41
C GLY A 1009 28.90 -29.30 -40.43
N LEU A 1010 27.72 -28.66 -40.52
CA LEU A 1010 27.29 -27.61 -39.60
C LEU A 1010 26.70 -28.16 -38.29
N THR A 1011 26.22 -29.41 -38.27
CA THR A 1011 25.61 -30.01 -37.06
C THR A 1011 26.55 -30.03 -35.85
N SER A 1012 27.87 -30.15 -36.07
CA SER A 1012 28.88 -30.23 -35.00
C SER A 1012 29.49 -28.87 -34.60
N ARG A 1013 28.95 -27.75 -35.09
CA ARG A 1013 29.54 -26.40 -34.95
C ARG A 1013 28.60 -25.42 -34.22
N PRO A 1014 29.15 -24.38 -33.55
CA PRO A 1014 28.34 -23.37 -32.84
C PRO A 1014 27.44 -22.58 -33.82
N ALA A 1015 26.45 -21.87 -33.28
CA ALA A 1015 25.34 -21.24 -34.03
C ALA A 1015 25.81 -20.41 -35.24
N ILE A 1016 25.71 -21.00 -36.42
CA ILE A 1016 26.04 -20.38 -37.71
C ILE A 1016 24.73 -20.12 -38.45
N LYS A 1017 24.60 -18.94 -39.06
CA LYS A 1017 23.48 -18.55 -39.92
C LYS A 1017 23.64 -19.19 -41.31
N LEU A 1018 22.61 -19.82 -41.84
CA LEU A 1018 22.59 -20.41 -43.19
C LEU A 1018 21.40 -19.87 -43.99
N ALA A 1019 21.63 -19.23 -45.12
CA ALA A 1019 20.59 -18.81 -46.06
C ALA A 1019 20.60 -19.73 -47.29
N LEU A 1020 19.45 -20.29 -47.64
CA LEU A 1020 19.25 -21.05 -48.87
C LEU A 1020 18.52 -20.17 -49.88
N LEU A 1021 19.10 -19.95 -51.06
CA LEU A 1021 18.50 -19.13 -52.11
C LEU A 1021 17.92 -20.02 -53.21
N THR A 1022 16.66 -19.78 -53.55
CA THR A 1022 15.94 -20.46 -54.64
C THR A 1022 15.32 -19.41 -55.58
N SER A 1023 14.89 -19.82 -56.77
CA SER A 1023 14.14 -18.95 -57.68
C SER A 1023 12.89 -19.66 -58.18
N GLY A 1024 11.72 -19.02 -58.01
CA GLY A 1024 10.43 -19.55 -58.43
C GLY A 1024 10.06 -20.89 -57.83
N ALA A 1025 10.51 -21.18 -56.60
CA ALA A 1025 10.19 -22.40 -55.85
C ALA A 1025 8.77 -22.39 -55.26
N GLN A 1026 8.20 -21.21 -55.01
CA GLN A 1026 6.85 -21.01 -54.46
C GLN A 1026 5.98 -20.17 -55.41
N SER A 1027 4.71 -20.55 -55.59
CA SER A 1027 3.74 -19.74 -56.33
C SER A 1027 3.05 -18.78 -55.36
N ALA A 1028 3.31 -17.49 -55.47
CA ALA A 1028 2.77 -16.47 -54.55
C ALA A 1028 1.35 -15.99 -54.91
N VAL A 1029 0.79 -16.35 -56.08
CA VAL A 1029 -0.52 -15.87 -56.56
C VAL A 1029 -1.28 -16.98 -57.28
N SER A 1030 -2.57 -17.15 -56.97
CA SER A 1030 -3.43 -18.14 -57.64
C SER A 1030 -3.67 -17.75 -59.10
N GLY A 1031 -3.11 -18.52 -60.05
CA GLY A 1031 -3.43 -18.40 -61.48
C GLY A 1031 -2.26 -18.41 -62.46
N GLU A 1032 -1.00 -18.37 -61.99
CA GLU A 1032 0.17 -18.55 -62.86
C GLU A 1032 0.65 -20.02 -62.90
N SER A 1033 1.18 -20.44 -64.04
CA SER A 1033 1.61 -21.84 -64.28
C SER A 1033 2.80 -22.22 -63.40
N MET A 1034 2.79 -23.48 -62.93
CA MET A 1034 3.85 -24.22 -62.21
C MET A 1034 5.19 -23.50 -61.97
N ALA A 1035 5.59 -23.47 -60.68
CA ALA A 1035 6.95 -23.21 -60.20
C ALA A 1035 8.00 -23.75 -61.19
N ARG A 1036 8.83 -22.87 -61.75
CA ARG A 1036 9.83 -23.25 -62.77
C ARG A 1036 11.02 -24.03 -62.18
N GLY A 1037 11.23 -24.01 -60.86
CA GLY A 1037 12.38 -24.64 -60.21
C GLY A 1037 12.01 -25.86 -59.36
N VAL A 1038 11.97 -27.06 -59.95
CA VAL A 1038 11.75 -28.32 -59.21
C VAL A 1038 12.83 -28.53 -58.13
N LEU A 1039 14.09 -28.14 -58.42
CA LEU A 1039 15.18 -28.16 -57.45
C LEU A 1039 14.97 -27.13 -56.33
N GLY A 1040 14.52 -25.92 -56.66
CA GLY A 1040 14.19 -24.89 -55.67
C GLY A 1040 13.11 -25.37 -54.68
N ALA A 1041 12.06 -26.03 -55.18
CA ALA A 1041 11.04 -26.64 -54.32
C ALA A 1041 11.61 -27.74 -53.41
N ALA A 1042 12.55 -28.56 -53.91
CA ALA A 1042 13.23 -29.58 -53.12
C ALA A 1042 14.14 -28.97 -52.03
N VAL A 1043 14.88 -27.90 -52.35
CA VAL A 1043 15.73 -27.17 -51.39
C VAL A 1043 14.88 -26.46 -50.33
N TRP A 1044 13.70 -25.96 -50.72
CA TRP A 1044 12.73 -25.38 -49.79
C TRP A 1044 12.20 -26.41 -48.79
N GLY A 1045 11.79 -27.58 -49.29
CA GLY A 1045 11.36 -28.71 -48.45
C GLY A 1045 12.49 -29.19 -47.53
N PHE A 1046 13.71 -29.31 -48.06
CA PHE A 1046 14.90 -29.69 -47.29
C PHE A 1046 15.20 -28.68 -46.17
N GLY A 1047 15.14 -27.38 -46.46
CA GLY A 1047 15.33 -26.32 -45.47
C GLY A 1047 14.36 -26.41 -44.30
N ARG A 1048 13.08 -26.74 -44.55
CA ARG A 1048 12.09 -26.98 -43.48
C ARG A 1048 12.50 -28.14 -42.58
N SER A 1049 12.94 -29.26 -43.14
CA SER A 1049 13.41 -30.41 -42.35
C SER A 1049 14.66 -30.08 -41.54
N VAL A 1050 15.60 -29.34 -42.10
CA VAL A 1050 16.86 -28.98 -41.41
C VAL A 1050 16.61 -28.07 -40.21
N ARG A 1051 15.69 -27.11 -40.31
CA ARG A 1051 15.35 -26.25 -39.16
C ARG A 1051 14.76 -27.04 -37.99
N LEU A 1052 14.03 -28.12 -38.29
CA LEU A 1052 13.48 -29.03 -37.28
C LEU A 1052 14.54 -29.99 -36.70
N GLU A 1053 15.41 -30.54 -37.54
CA GLU A 1053 16.40 -31.55 -37.12
C GLU A 1053 17.67 -30.94 -36.53
N VAL A 1054 18.03 -29.72 -36.93
CA VAL A 1054 19.28 -29.04 -36.58
C VAL A 1054 19.02 -27.57 -36.18
N PRO A 1055 18.20 -27.31 -35.14
CA PRO A 1055 17.68 -25.97 -34.83
C PRO A 1055 18.72 -24.95 -34.37
N HIS A 1056 19.96 -25.36 -34.09
CA HIS A 1056 21.07 -24.46 -33.79
C HIS A 1056 21.72 -23.88 -35.04
N VAL A 1057 21.51 -24.49 -36.22
CA VAL A 1057 21.83 -23.88 -37.51
C VAL A 1057 20.67 -22.96 -37.85
N GLN A 1058 20.87 -21.65 -37.65
CA GLN A 1058 19.85 -20.64 -37.91
C GLN A 1058 19.64 -20.58 -39.43
N LEU A 1059 18.67 -21.33 -39.96
CA LEU A 1059 18.48 -21.49 -41.40
C LEU A 1059 17.32 -20.61 -41.91
N LYS A 1060 17.57 -19.79 -42.92
CA LYS A 1060 16.53 -19.07 -43.68
C LYS A 1060 16.51 -19.54 -45.13
N THR A 1061 15.36 -19.45 -45.77
CA THR A 1061 15.18 -19.82 -47.19
C THR A 1061 14.50 -18.65 -47.87
N ILE A 1062 15.08 -18.21 -48.99
CA ILE A 1062 14.66 -17.00 -49.71
C ILE A 1062 14.39 -17.40 -51.15
N ASP A 1063 13.17 -17.14 -51.63
CA ASP A 1063 12.77 -17.42 -53.00
C ASP A 1063 12.77 -16.13 -53.81
N LEU A 1064 13.52 -16.13 -54.91
CA LEU A 1064 13.60 -15.01 -55.84
C LEU A 1064 12.56 -15.19 -56.96
N PRO A 1065 12.01 -14.10 -57.53
CA PRO A 1065 11.11 -14.19 -58.68
C PRO A 1065 11.74 -14.95 -59.86
N ALA A 1066 10.95 -15.72 -60.59
CA ALA A 1066 11.41 -16.58 -61.69
C ALA A 1066 11.68 -15.83 -63.02
N ASP A 1067 11.25 -14.57 -63.10
CA ASP A 1067 11.20 -13.73 -64.30
C ASP A 1067 12.27 -12.63 -64.34
N GLN A 1068 13.10 -12.52 -63.29
CA GLN A 1068 14.16 -11.52 -63.18
C GLN A 1068 15.54 -12.17 -63.20
N SER A 1069 16.50 -11.58 -63.92
CA SER A 1069 17.88 -12.08 -63.87
C SER A 1069 18.55 -11.67 -62.56
N LEU A 1070 19.48 -12.50 -62.08
CA LEU A 1070 20.21 -12.26 -60.83
C LEU A 1070 21.03 -10.95 -60.86
N ALA A 1071 21.38 -10.45 -62.06
CA ALA A 1071 22.03 -9.16 -62.28
C ALA A 1071 21.07 -7.96 -62.22
N GLU A 1072 19.76 -8.17 -62.42
CA GLU A 1072 18.72 -7.14 -62.27
C GLU A 1072 18.24 -7.03 -60.82
N LEU A 1073 18.28 -8.15 -60.07
CA LEU A 1073 18.00 -8.18 -58.63
C LEU A 1073 19.09 -7.52 -57.78
N LEU A 1074 20.28 -7.29 -58.35
CA LEU A 1074 21.44 -6.68 -57.71
C LEU A 1074 22.06 -5.62 -58.62
N PRO A 1075 21.51 -4.38 -58.65
CA PRO A 1075 21.89 -3.38 -59.65
C PRO A 1075 23.38 -3.03 -59.60
N VAL A 1076 24.02 -3.08 -60.77
CA VAL A 1076 25.47 -2.89 -60.94
C VAL A 1076 25.89 -1.42 -60.92
N GLU A 1077 25.00 -0.47 -61.18
CA GLU A 1077 25.32 0.97 -61.17
C GLU A 1077 24.07 1.81 -60.84
N ALA A 1078 23.78 2.05 -59.56
CA ALA A 1078 22.94 3.18 -59.14
C ALA A 1078 23.22 3.55 -57.66
N PRO A 1079 23.41 4.84 -57.32
CA PRO A 1079 23.40 5.26 -55.93
C PRO A 1079 21.98 5.07 -55.38
N LEU A 1080 21.90 4.46 -54.19
CA LEU A 1080 20.70 4.21 -53.38
C LEU A 1080 19.67 5.34 -53.46
N GLN A 1081 18.64 5.19 -54.30
CA GLN A 1081 17.39 5.95 -54.24
C GLN A 1081 16.30 5.22 -55.05
N GLY A 1082 15.33 4.65 -54.34
CA GLY A 1082 13.99 4.35 -54.90
C GLY A 1082 13.81 3.03 -55.66
N ALA A 1083 13.93 1.89 -54.97
CA ALA A 1083 13.15 0.66 -55.16
C ALA A 1083 13.75 -0.42 -54.25
N GLY A 1084 13.29 -0.45 -53.00
CA GLY A 1084 13.82 -1.35 -51.97
C GLY A 1084 13.41 -2.79 -52.20
N MET A 1085 14.22 -3.56 -52.92
CA MET A 1085 14.31 -4.99 -52.71
C MET A 1085 15.43 -5.23 -51.69
N GLU A 1086 15.08 -5.21 -50.42
CA GLU A 1086 16.01 -5.28 -49.31
C GLU A 1086 16.51 -6.72 -49.08
N LEU A 1087 17.75 -7.00 -49.51
CA LEU A 1087 18.60 -8.01 -48.88
C LEU A 1087 18.97 -7.63 -47.42
N ALA A 1088 18.52 -6.48 -46.91
CA ALA A 1088 18.68 -6.03 -45.53
C ALA A 1088 17.97 -6.92 -44.49
N GLY A 1089 16.94 -7.69 -44.90
CA GLY A 1089 16.25 -8.67 -44.04
C GLY A 1089 17.10 -9.89 -43.62
N LEU A 1090 18.31 -10.03 -44.17
CA LEU A 1090 19.29 -11.01 -43.72
C LEU A 1090 20.03 -10.60 -42.43
N ASN A 1091 19.81 -9.39 -41.90
CA ASN A 1091 20.47 -8.96 -40.65
C ASN A 1091 19.58 -9.09 -39.40
N THR A 1092 18.28 -9.34 -39.55
CA THR A 1092 17.33 -9.52 -38.43
C THR A 1092 16.89 -10.99 -38.35
N TRP A 1093 17.55 -11.77 -37.50
CA TRP A 1093 17.19 -13.17 -37.21
C TRP A 1093 16.51 -13.22 -35.84
N SER A 1094 15.19 -13.38 -35.78
CA SER A 1094 14.46 -13.57 -34.53
C SER A 1094 14.22 -15.06 -34.28
N SER A 1095 15.04 -15.68 -33.43
CA SER A 1095 14.99 -17.13 -33.16
C SER A 1095 13.68 -17.62 -32.57
N ASP A 1096 12.91 -16.76 -31.89
CA ASP A 1096 11.79 -17.17 -31.04
C ASP A 1096 10.44 -17.15 -31.79
N GLU A 1097 10.26 -16.24 -32.75
CA GLU A 1097 9.06 -16.19 -33.61
C GLU A 1097 9.11 -17.29 -34.69
N GLU A 1098 10.29 -17.60 -35.23
CA GLU A 1098 10.49 -18.68 -36.21
C GLU A 1098 10.35 -20.07 -35.57
N ARG A 1099 10.85 -20.27 -34.32
CA ARG A 1099 10.62 -21.51 -33.55
C ARG A 1099 9.15 -21.76 -33.21
N ALA A 1100 8.40 -20.69 -32.94
CA ALA A 1100 6.97 -20.79 -32.62
C ALA A 1100 6.13 -21.13 -33.86
N ALA A 1101 6.46 -20.54 -35.02
CA ALA A 1101 5.84 -20.87 -36.30
C ALA A 1101 6.14 -22.31 -36.74
N GLU A 1102 7.36 -22.80 -36.50
CA GLU A 1102 7.76 -24.19 -36.81
C GLU A 1102 7.11 -25.24 -35.91
N GLN A 1103 6.98 -24.97 -34.61
CA GLN A 1103 6.24 -25.87 -33.71
C GLN A 1103 4.75 -25.95 -34.07
N ALA A 1104 4.16 -24.85 -34.55
CA ALA A 1104 2.78 -24.82 -35.03
C ALA A 1104 2.60 -25.58 -36.36
N GLU A 1105 3.56 -25.46 -37.30
CA GLU A 1105 3.51 -26.17 -38.58
C GLU A 1105 3.76 -27.69 -38.42
N VAL A 1106 4.60 -28.10 -37.46
CA VAL A 1106 4.82 -29.51 -37.10
C VAL A 1106 3.60 -30.16 -36.45
N ALA A 1107 2.90 -29.45 -35.56
CA ALA A 1107 1.65 -29.93 -34.96
C ALA A 1107 0.54 -30.11 -36.03
N TYR A 1108 0.51 -29.21 -37.02
CA TYR A 1108 -0.39 -29.28 -38.17
C TYR A 1108 -0.10 -30.48 -39.10
N ILE A 1109 1.18 -30.76 -39.39
CA ILE A 1109 1.58 -31.89 -40.24
C ILE A 1109 1.41 -33.25 -39.54
N ALA A 1110 1.50 -33.30 -38.20
CA ALA A 1110 1.30 -34.52 -37.41
C ALA A 1110 -0.17 -34.82 -37.05
N GLY A 1111 -1.11 -33.95 -37.41
CA GLY A 1111 -2.56 -34.16 -37.21
C GLY A 1111 -3.06 -33.94 -35.78
N GLU A 1112 -2.26 -33.37 -34.88
CA GLU A 1112 -2.68 -33.07 -33.52
C GLU A 1112 -3.13 -31.61 -33.39
N ARG A 1113 -4.33 -31.38 -32.85
CA ARG A 1113 -4.78 -30.06 -32.39
C ARG A 1113 -4.20 -29.80 -31.01
N SER A 1114 -3.27 -28.85 -30.88
CA SER A 1114 -3.04 -28.22 -29.57
C SER A 1114 -2.74 -26.71 -29.68
N VAL A 1115 -3.24 -26.00 -28.68
CA VAL A 1115 -2.99 -24.58 -28.36
C VAL A 1115 -1.89 -24.59 -27.27
N PRO A 1116 -0.86 -23.72 -27.32
CA PRO A 1116 0.35 -23.91 -26.50
C PRO A 1116 0.17 -23.52 -25.02
N ARG A 1117 0.64 -24.38 -24.11
CA ARG A 1117 1.13 -24.02 -22.74
C ARG A 1117 2.29 -24.93 -22.33
N LEU A 1118 3.33 -24.34 -21.71
CA LEU A 1118 4.60 -24.98 -21.29
C LEU A 1118 4.65 -25.24 -19.77
N ARG A 1119 5.10 -26.43 -19.34
CA ARG A 1119 6.24 -26.63 -18.40
C ARG A 1119 6.66 -28.11 -18.23
N VAL A 1120 7.93 -28.31 -17.88
CA VAL A 1120 8.83 -29.47 -18.13
C VAL A 1120 9.15 -30.28 -16.86
N THR A 1121 9.42 -31.61 -16.94
CA THR A 1121 10.56 -32.35 -16.27
C THR A 1121 10.64 -33.87 -16.69
N PRO A 1122 11.73 -34.66 -16.44
CA PRO A 1122 12.49 -35.37 -17.50
C PRO A 1122 12.64 -36.93 -17.39
N VAL A 1123 13.52 -37.49 -18.28
CA VAL A 1123 14.38 -38.73 -18.20
C VAL A 1123 13.87 -40.06 -18.89
N PRO A 1124 14.70 -41.12 -19.15
CA PRO A 1124 15.68 -41.40 -20.25
C PRO A 1124 15.45 -42.65 -21.17
N ALA A 1125 16.17 -42.66 -22.32
CA ALA A 1125 16.78 -43.73 -23.16
C ALA A 1125 16.08 -45.09 -23.50
N GLY A 1126 15.74 -45.30 -24.80
CA GLY A 1126 15.74 -46.63 -25.46
C GLY A 1126 14.66 -46.95 -26.53
N THR A 1127 14.92 -46.64 -27.81
CA THR A 1127 14.47 -47.25 -29.12
C THR A 1127 13.38 -48.37 -29.14
N LYS A 1128 12.42 -48.51 -30.11
CA LYS A 1128 12.52 -48.54 -31.60
C LYS A 1128 11.18 -48.88 -32.33
N LYS A 1129 11.00 -48.33 -33.56
CA LYS A 1129 10.38 -48.87 -34.83
C LYS A 1129 8.87 -48.69 -35.20
N LEU A 1130 8.65 -48.07 -36.37
CA LEU A 1130 7.41 -48.04 -37.19
C LEU A 1130 7.20 -49.26 -38.13
N GLN A 1131 5.93 -49.49 -38.54
CA GLN A 1131 5.54 -50.04 -39.86
C GLN A 1131 4.18 -49.48 -40.38
N ARG A 1132 4.04 -49.47 -41.71
CA ARG A 1132 3.13 -48.73 -42.63
C ARG A 1132 1.60 -48.86 -42.47
N LEU A 1133 0.87 -47.79 -42.83
CA LEU A 1133 -0.52 -47.81 -43.31
C LEU A 1133 -0.55 -47.80 -44.85
N GLY A 1134 -1.51 -48.52 -45.44
CA GLY A 1134 -1.85 -48.45 -46.85
C GLY A 1134 -3.37 -48.35 -47.03
N SER A 1135 -3.77 -47.29 -47.75
CA SER A 1135 -5.03 -47.10 -48.51
C SER A 1135 -6.38 -47.31 -47.82
N ASN A 1136 -7.09 -46.20 -47.60
CA ASN A 1136 -8.56 -46.16 -47.57
C ASN A 1136 -9.11 -46.12 -49.00
N PHE A 1137 -10.13 -46.93 -49.30
CA PHE A 1137 -11.25 -46.49 -50.16
C PHE A 1137 -12.52 -47.34 -49.94
N PHE A 1138 -13.61 -46.61 -49.67
CA PHE A 1138 -15.04 -46.95 -49.70
C PHE A 1138 -15.65 -47.98 -48.73
N GLY A 1139 -16.60 -47.49 -47.93
CA GLY A 1139 -17.95 -48.09 -47.91
C GLY A 1139 -18.55 -48.44 -46.55
N GLY A 1140 -19.27 -47.48 -45.94
CA GLY A 1140 -20.65 -47.63 -45.43
C GLY A 1140 -20.98 -48.55 -44.24
N VAL A 1141 -21.90 -48.02 -43.40
CA VAL A 1141 -22.82 -48.73 -42.46
C VAL A 1141 -22.09 -49.22 -41.19
N GLY A 1142 -22.42 -48.78 -39.96
CA GLY A 1142 -23.72 -48.67 -39.31
C GLY A 1142 -23.86 -49.83 -38.31
N ASP A 1143 -24.29 -49.52 -37.08
CA ASP A 1143 -24.80 -50.39 -36.01
C ASP A 1143 -23.88 -50.82 -34.82
N PRO A 1144 -24.44 -51.00 -33.59
CA PRO A 1144 -23.97 -50.37 -32.35
C PRO A 1144 -24.18 -51.32 -31.14
N GLU A 1145 -23.31 -52.32 -30.90
CA GLU A 1145 -23.44 -53.18 -29.71
C GLU A 1145 -22.04 -53.49 -29.16
N ASN A 1146 -21.60 -52.86 -28.06
CA ASN A 1146 -21.69 -53.37 -26.67
C ASN A 1146 -20.45 -54.24 -26.29
N PRO A 1147 -19.98 -54.39 -25.03
CA PRO A 1147 -19.92 -53.52 -23.83
C PRO A 1147 -18.51 -53.37 -23.18
N LEU A 1148 -18.37 -52.37 -22.29
CA LEU A 1148 -17.71 -52.32 -20.96
C LEU A 1148 -16.53 -53.29 -20.59
N ILE A 1149 -15.48 -52.76 -19.91
CA ILE A 1149 -15.19 -52.95 -18.45
C ILE A 1149 -13.77 -52.45 -18.03
N TYR A 1150 -13.78 -51.43 -17.15
CA TYR A 1150 -12.94 -51.11 -15.96
C TYR A 1150 -11.40 -50.91 -15.94
N ARG A 1151 -11.04 -49.70 -15.45
CA ARG A 1151 -10.11 -49.31 -14.35
C ARG A 1151 -8.94 -50.26 -14.00
N TYR A 1152 -7.72 -49.74 -13.94
CA TYR A 1152 -7.07 -49.26 -12.70
C TYR A 1152 -5.71 -48.59 -13.02
N LEU A 1153 -5.36 -47.63 -12.18
CA LEU A 1153 -4.13 -46.85 -12.09
C LEU A 1153 -2.85 -47.63 -12.48
N GLY A 1154 -1.99 -46.99 -13.28
CA GLY A 1154 -0.55 -47.15 -13.07
C GLY A 1154 0.33 -47.16 -14.31
N VAL A 1155 0.80 -45.95 -14.67
CA VAL A 1155 2.15 -45.67 -15.22
C VAL A 1155 2.36 -46.01 -16.71
N GLU A 1156 2.54 -44.95 -17.50
CA GLU A 1156 3.14 -44.90 -18.86
C GLU A 1156 4.67 -45.25 -18.81
N PRO A 1157 5.61 -45.05 -19.79
CA PRO A 1157 5.50 -44.27 -21.03
C PRO A 1157 6.42 -44.63 -22.25
N ILE A 1158 6.23 -43.85 -23.34
CA ILE A 1158 7.25 -43.30 -24.29
C ILE A 1158 7.94 -44.29 -25.27
N ASN A 1159 8.25 -44.00 -26.55
CA ASN A 1159 7.91 -42.97 -27.55
C ASN A 1159 8.70 -43.30 -28.85
N ILE A 1160 8.37 -42.64 -29.98
CA ILE A 1160 9.30 -42.13 -31.02
C ILE A 1160 9.68 -42.97 -32.29
N PHE A 1161 9.11 -42.48 -33.42
CA PHE A 1161 9.70 -42.04 -34.71
C PHE A 1161 9.83 -42.91 -36.00
N MET A 1162 9.49 -42.19 -37.09
CA MET A 1162 9.76 -42.29 -38.54
C MET A 1162 8.80 -43.02 -39.50
N LEU A 1163 7.88 -42.21 -40.08
CA LEU A 1163 7.75 -41.89 -41.52
C LEU A 1163 7.99 -43.07 -42.51
N ILE A 1164 7.11 -43.39 -43.47
CA ILE A 1164 6.85 -42.62 -44.71
C ILE A 1164 5.58 -43.15 -45.40
N GLY A 1165 4.74 -42.21 -45.87
CA GLY A 1165 3.78 -42.36 -46.99
C GLY A 1165 2.32 -42.36 -46.53
N SER A 1166 1.54 -41.29 -46.63
CA SER A 1166 1.60 -40.07 -47.46
C SER A 1166 1.49 -38.79 -46.64
#